data_AF-A0A927X5E8-F1
#
_entry.id   AF-A0A927X5E8-F1
#
_cell.length_a   1.000
_cell.length_b   1.000
_cell.length_c   1.000
_cell.angle_alpha   90.00
_cell.angle_beta   90.00
_cell.angle_gamma   90.00
#
_symmetry.space_group_name_H-M   'P 1'
#
loop_
_entity.id
_entity.type
_entity.pdbx_description
1 polymer ?
#
loop_
_entity_poly.entity_id
_entity_poly.type
_entity_poly.pdbx_seq_one_letter_code
_entity_poly.pdbx_strand_id
1 'polypeptide(L)'
;MIKKILLTFVLCLSLVFIVGCKDKPLFEDKCKNGIHGELEWITVKDSTCSEVGEKQQVCTKCEEVITTAPIPYKDHTESSEWIIVNDSTCTTLGSKHKVCTVCNEVITTAIVQYKDHTELRIYGIPPTCEEDGLTLCISCSECHTMLVEPDVIPAFGHNYLIDEESSTELVLVYKCVLCGDSYELENESGTLCDNGHTESDWITTLEATCTSLGSAHKVCTVCEAELEIKSLEKLPHTEEVVPGTPAKCEEEGLTDGVKCSKCDYVIKEQTKLPALEHDYKVTKTVYPTNGENGYIEYTCSNCDHSYQKVLEAGEGYDETLPTTIVLSNDVIAISNNNGGVVVNGSEVIITLAGEYDLVGEINEGSILIALGEEESAIINLRGVKITSTTTNPIYIESGNEVDISAKADTLNYIYDKRTATTTDAVGGAIYSLVDLDIKGKGYLEVTSTYNNGIATTKDLNIKNLTLEVNAPNNALKGNDSLTIESGTIKAISSSGDALKTENSDISSKGNQRGIITIIDGTLDLYAACDGIDAAYDCIIEGGTINIYTEKYSTYSGDVTVNSTSTLYLRVSSRASGLSSISKYSAMFISEDNKTTFVNGTYVSANGKKYYKFDVPSGSSYVKFFAYNSTQTQGQSTSYAYATDQMTIPASYDTYYVNSAASSKLSGSWENYNSPTGGMGGPGGGMGGPQDGNSNKAEYSCKGIKADNSILINGGTINIKSHDDGIHTNSDVLLGTGNYGVASLTISGGNVTVYSDDDGLHADGTLTVDGGSVIISNSYEGLEGNYIYFKGGTVQIKSSDDGINAKTTLYFHGSIVYLDAGGDGIDSNGNIYMTAGVVLALGPTNGGNGVIDYGDRNCTFSFTGGLLLAVGCSGMNAKPTAGTGNTVSATTPGAPSIGSYLTVTSNENVVAVLKVTKSSQNYRVLAYNNTAYPSTTVSVTTTTSVTLTNDLYYVAK
;
A
#
# COMPACT_ATOMS: atom_id res chain seq x y z
N MET A 1 -62.99 63.28 23.60
CA MET A 1 -63.47 63.47 25.00
C MET A 1 -62.23 63.45 25.89
N ILE A 2 -61.85 64.48 26.67
CA ILE A 2 -62.51 65.02 27.90
C ILE A 2 -62.52 63.91 28.98
N LYS A 3 -61.53 63.75 29.88
CA LYS A 3 -60.91 64.63 30.94
C LYS A 3 -59.44 64.14 31.25
N LYS A 4 -58.57 64.58 32.20
CA LYS A 4 -58.40 65.57 33.33
C LYS A 4 -56.83 65.74 33.54
N ILE A 5 -56.17 66.80 34.07
CA ILE A 5 -56.01 67.36 35.46
C ILE A 5 -55.57 66.30 36.50
N LEU A 6 -54.49 66.39 37.32
CA LEU A 6 -53.35 67.31 37.62
C LEU A 6 -52.24 66.44 38.34
N LEU A 7 -50.93 66.73 38.57
CA LEU A 7 -50.13 67.87 39.11
C LEU A 7 -50.38 68.19 40.62
N THR A 8 -49.42 68.53 41.51
CA THR A 8 -48.01 69.03 41.41
C THR A 8 -47.18 68.79 42.71
N PHE A 9 -45.83 68.74 42.63
CA PHE A 9 -44.75 69.02 43.65
C PHE A 9 -44.96 68.93 45.19
N VAL A 10 -44.03 68.25 45.89
CA VAL A 10 -43.47 68.53 47.26
C VAL A 10 -42.02 67.97 47.25
N LEU A 11 -40.87 68.63 47.55
CA LEU A 11 -40.37 69.38 48.74
C LEU A 11 -40.14 68.47 49.97
N CYS A 12 -39.11 68.59 50.84
CA CYS A 12 -37.91 69.45 50.90
C CYS A 12 -36.86 68.90 51.93
N LEU A 13 -35.67 69.52 52.02
CA LEU A 13 -34.68 69.47 53.14
C LEU A 13 -33.98 68.09 53.43
N SER A 14 -32.72 67.99 53.96
CA SER A 14 -31.59 68.94 54.05
C SER A 14 -30.31 68.30 54.66
N LEU A 15 -29.25 69.12 54.80
CA LEU A 15 -28.09 69.02 55.70
C LEU A 15 -26.84 68.26 55.22
N VAL A 16 -25.86 69.05 54.80
CA VAL A 16 -24.42 68.75 54.94
C VAL A 16 -24.03 68.90 56.41
N PHE A 17 -23.25 67.97 56.97
CA PHE A 17 -22.40 68.23 58.14
C PHE A 17 -21.12 67.39 58.07
N ILE A 18 -20.02 67.94 58.61
CA ILE A 18 -18.67 67.35 58.52
C ILE A 18 -18.23 66.82 59.89
N VAL A 19 -18.14 65.50 60.01
CA VAL A 19 -17.32 64.73 60.98
C VAL A 19 -17.02 63.38 60.30
N GLY A 20 -15.84 62.76 60.38
CA GLY A 20 -14.58 63.18 60.99
C GLY A 20 -13.83 61.98 61.59
N CYS A 21 -12.64 61.70 61.04
CA CYS A 21 -11.67 60.66 61.45
C CYS A 21 -11.95 59.18 61.15
N LYS A 22 -10.91 58.59 60.53
CA LYS A 22 -10.29 57.28 60.78
C LYS A 22 -10.73 56.01 60.02
N ASP A 23 -9.68 55.38 59.48
CA ASP A 23 -9.43 53.94 59.45
C ASP A 23 -10.46 53.07 58.70
N LYS A 24 -10.62 53.33 57.40
CA LYS A 24 -10.73 52.21 56.45
C LYS A 24 -9.31 51.66 56.22
N PRO A 25 -9.12 50.33 56.22
CA PRO A 25 -7.80 49.76 56.03
C PRO A 25 -7.29 50.06 54.61
N LEU A 26 -5.95 50.13 54.49
CA LEU A 26 -5.31 49.81 53.22
C LEU A 26 -5.83 48.43 52.79
N PHE A 27 -6.21 48.26 51.52
CA PHE A 27 -6.23 46.90 50.97
C PHE A 27 -4.82 46.33 51.18
N GLU A 28 -4.70 45.20 51.87
CA GLU A 28 -3.41 44.53 51.97
C GLU A 28 -2.98 44.17 50.55
N ASP A 29 -1.83 44.73 50.13
CA ASP A 29 -1.20 44.41 48.86
C ASP A 29 -0.73 42.96 48.89
N LYS A 30 -1.64 42.05 48.52
CA LYS A 30 -1.42 40.60 48.47
C LYS A 30 -0.33 40.23 47.46
N CYS A 31 0.04 41.13 46.54
CA CYS A 31 0.99 40.92 45.43
C CYS A 31 2.06 42.03 45.38
N LYS A 32 2.78 42.20 46.49
CA LYS A 32 3.84 43.21 46.69
C LYS A 32 4.63 43.54 45.42
N ASN A 33 4.67 44.83 45.11
CA ASN A 33 5.41 45.43 43.98
C ASN A 33 4.87 45.05 42.58
N GLY A 34 3.61 44.61 42.45
CA GLY A 34 3.02 44.27 41.15
C GLY A 34 3.56 42.97 40.54
N ILE A 35 4.20 42.13 41.36
CA ILE A 35 4.60 40.78 40.96
C ILE A 35 3.45 39.85 41.33
N HIS A 36 2.58 39.59 40.36
CA HIS A 36 1.48 38.65 40.52
C HIS A 36 2.01 37.23 40.76
N GLY A 37 1.26 36.45 41.53
CA GLY A 37 1.57 35.05 41.80
C GLY A 37 1.13 34.13 40.67
N GLU A 38 0.80 32.90 41.07
CA GLU A 38 0.13 31.90 40.24
C GLU A 38 -1.13 32.50 39.58
N LEU A 39 -1.29 32.23 38.28
CA LEU A 39 -2.35 32.79 37.44
C LEU A 39 -3.24 31.66 36.93
N GLU A 40 -4.55 31.88 36.95
CA GLU A 40 -5.56 30.91 36.51
C GLU A 40 -6.43 31.53 35.42
N TRP A 41 -6.75 30.77 34.38
CA TRP A 41 -7.71 31.20 33.36
C TRP A 41 -9.12 30.79 33.76
N ILE A 42 -9.96 31.76 34.11
CA ILE A 42 -11.38 31.54 34.35
C ILE A 42 -12.18 31.89 33.09
N THR A 43 -13.09 31.01 32.67
CA THR A 43 -14.09 31.34 31.66
C THR A 43 -15.11 32.29 32.28
N VAL A 44 -15.20 33.52 31.77
CA VAL A 44 -16.21 34.51 32.20
C VAL A 44 -17.42 34.54 31.26
N LYS A 45 -17.25 34.03 30.04
CA LYS A 45 -18.31 33.76 29.07
C LYS A 45 -17.92 32.54 28.21
N ASP A 46 -18.72 31.49 28.21
CA ASP A 46 -18.54 30.37 27.27
C ASP A 46 -18.71 30.82 25.81
N SER A 47 -17.98 30.18 24.88
CA SER A 47 -18.31 30.29 23.46
C SER A 47 -19.47 29.39 23.07
N THR A 48 -20.18 29.79 22.03
CA THR A 48 -21.21 29.00 21.33
C THR A 48 -20.83 28.88 19.84
N CYS A 49 -21.66 28.23 19.04
CA CYS A 49 -21.56 28.26 17.58
C CYS A 49 -22.12 29.54 16.93
N SER A 50 -22.35 30.60 17.71
CA SER A 50 -22.87 31.89 17.22
C SER A 50 -22.28 33.12 17.92
N GLU A 51 -21.70 32.95 19.11
CA GLU A 51 -21.00 34.00 19.85
C GLU A 51 -19.62 33.51 20.33
N VAL A 52 -18.60 34.34 20.13
CA VAL A 52 -17.29 34.13 20.77
C VAL A 52 -17.42 34.21 22.29
N GLY A 53 -16.67 33.35 22.96
CA GLY A 53 -16.54 33.35 24.42
C GLY A 53 -15.42 34.28 24.88
N GLU A 54 -15.28 34.43 26.18
CA GLU A 54 -14.23 35.21 26.83
C GLU A 54 -13.72 34.46 28.07
N LYS A 55 -12.40 34.32 28.15
CA LYS A 55 -11.69 33.90 29.36
C LYS A 55 -10.82 35.04 29.87
N GLN A 56 -10.69 35.12 31.20
CA GLN A 56 -9.88 36.10 31.90
C GLN A 56 -8.79 35.39 32.69
N GLN A 57 -7.55 35.85 32.55
CA GLN A 57 -6.44 35.36 33.37
C GLN A 57 -6.43 36.17 34.67
N VAL A 58 -6.75 35.53 35.79
CA VAL A 58 -6.80 36.16 37.12
C VAL A 58 -5.64 35.69 37.98
N CYS A 59 -5.11 36.57 38.83
CA CYS A 59 -4.14 36.15 39.84
C CYS A 59 -4.87 35.49 41.02
N THR A 60 -4.54 34.22 41.32
CA THR A 60 -5.19 33.40 42.37
C THR A 60 -5.06 33.96 43.79
N LYS A 61 -4.20 34.97 43.98
CA LYS A 61 -3.95 35.62 45.27
C LYS A 61 -4.69 36.95 45.42
N CYS A 62 -4.64 37.84 44.42
CA CYS A 62 -5.28 39.17 44.48
C CYS A 62 -6.61 39.30 43.73
N GLU A 63 -7.04 38.27 42.99
CA GLU A 63 -8.29 38.24 42.19
C GLU A 63 -8.31 39.31 41.07
N GLU A 64 -7.15 39.87 40.73
CA GLU A 64 -6.96 40.90 39.71
C GLU A 64 -6.83 40.26 38.32
N VAL A 65 -7.54 40.82 37.33
CA VAL A 65 -7.52 40.39 35.93
C VAL A 65 -6.27 40.95 35.25
N ILE A 66 -5.41 40.05 34.77
CA ILE A 66 -4.14 40.36 34.10
C ILE A 66 -4.35 40.55 32.60
N THR A 67 -5.20 39.73 31.98
CA THR A 67 -5.53 39.82 30.55
C THR A 67 -6.85 39.09 30.22
N THR A 68 -7.45 39.46 29.09
CA THR A 68 -8.65 38.87 28.48
C THR A 68 -8.27 38.18 27.17
N ALA A 69 -8.79 36.99 26.89
CA ALA A 69 -8.64 36.33 25.59
C ALA A 69 -9.99 35.79 25.08
N PRO A 70 -10.26 35.88 23.77
CA PRO A 70 -11.46 35.27 23.19
C PRO A 70 -11.35 33.74 23.23
N ILE A 71 -12.51 33.10 23.25
CA ILE A 71 -12.66 31.67 22.99
C ILE A 71 -13.35 31.53 21.61
N PRO A 72 -12.75 30.82 20.64
CA PRO A 72 -13.35 30.60 19.33
C PRO A 72 -14.75 30.02 19.39
N TYR A 73 -15.51 30.20 18.31
CA TYR A 73 -16.81 29.54 18.13
C TYR A 73 -16.67 28.02 18.29
N LYS A 74 -17.71 27.37 18.82
CA LYS A 74 -17.82 25.91 18.82
C LYS A 74 -18.44 25.46 17.49
N ASP A 75 -18.05 24.30 16.99
CA ASP A 75 -18.62 23.75 15.76
C ASP A 75 -20.12 23.49 15.88
N HIS A 76 -20.83 23.58 14.75
CA HIS A 76 -22.26 23.34 14.70
C HIS A 76 -22.56 21.84 14.93
N THR A 77 -23.10 21.51 16.10
CA THR A 77 -23.44 20.12 16.46
C THR A 77 -24.77 19.73 15.81
N GLU A 78 -24.72 19.03 14.67
CA GLU A 78 -25.87 18.63 13.85
C GLU A 78 -26.93 17.80 14.61
N SER A 79 -28.22 18.02 14.34
CA SER A 79 -29.33 17.24 14.89
C SER A 79 -29.40 15.82 14.31
N SER A 80 -29.62 14.80 15.16
CA SER A 80 -29.82 13.43 14.69
C SER A 80 -31.07 13.31 13.81
N GLU A 81 -32.17 13.93 14.26
CA GLU A 81 -33.46 13.93 13.57
C GLU A 81 -33.50 14.97 12.44
N TRP A 82 -34.20 14.58 11.36
CA TRP A 82 -34.57 15.48 10.28
C TRP A 82 -35.88 16.20 10.62
N ILE A 83 -35.85 17.52 10.59
CA ILE A 83 -37.05 18.36 10.64
C ILE A 83 -37.62 18.46 9.22
N ILE A 84 -38.83 17.94 9.00
CA ILE A 84 -39.56 18.17 7.75
C ILE A 84 -40.06 19.62 7.76
N VAL A 85 -39.65 20.39 6.75
CA VAL A 85 -40.01 21.81 6.56
C VAL A 85 -41.30 21.90 5.76
N ASN A 86 -41.38 21.11 4.68
CA ASN A 86 -42.59 20.89 3.89
C ASN A 86 -42.73 19.39 3.63
N ASP A 87 -43.90 18.83 3.94
CA ASP A 87 -44.29 17.50 3.49
C ASP A 87 -44.29 17.43 1.96
N SER A 88 -43.92 16.28 1.38
CA SER A 88 -44.15 16.05 -0.05
C SER A 88 -45.63 15.81 -0.33
N THR A 89 -46.06 16.10 -1.55
CA THR A 89 -47.36 15.68 -2.10
C THR A 89 -47.13 14.84 -3.35
N CYS A 90 -48.18 14.38 -4.01
CA CYS A 90 -48.07 13.76 -5.33
C CYS A 90 -47.84 14.75 -6.49
N THR A 91 -47.60 16.04 -6.21
CA THR A 91 -47.24 17.07 -7.21
C THR A 91 -46.11 18.01 -6.77
N THR A 92 -45.67 17.95 -5.51
CA THR A 92 -44.60 18.80 -4.98
C THR A 92 -43.61 17.97 -4.17
N LEU A 93 -42.31 18.19 -4.42
CA LEU A 93 -41.26 17.67 -3.55
C LEU A 93 -41.37 18.33 -2.18
N GLY A 94 -41.23 17.51 -1.13
CA GLY A 94 -41.07 18.02 0.22
C GLY A 94 -39.64 18.45 0.46
N SER A 95 -39.41 19.18 1.54
CA SER A 95 -38.08 19.58 1.98
C SER A 95 -37.91 19.29 3.46
N LYS A 96 -36.72 18.82 3.83
CA LYS A 96 -36.33 18.57 5.22
C LYS A 96 -34.93 19.14 5.47
N HIS A 97 -34.66 19.52 6.71
CA HIS A 97 -33.33 19.93 7.14
C HIS A 97 -32.93 19.28 8.47
N LYS A 98 -31.64 19.34 8.76
CA LYS A 98 -31.10 19.23 10.11
C LYS A 98 -30.55 20.58 10.54
N VAL A 99 -30.61 20.83 11.84
CA VAL A 99 -30.15 22.08 12.45
C VAL A 99 -29.03 21.85 13.45
N CYS A 100 -28.25 22.88 13.73
CA CYS A 100 -27.37 22.86 14.88
C CYS A 100 -28.22 22.80 16.16
N THR A 101 -27.97 21.79 17.01
CA THR A 101 -28.64 21.59 18.29
C THR A 101 -28.40 22.70 19.33
N VAL A 102 -27.52 23.67 19.02
CA VAL A 102 -27.13 24.78 19.90
C VAL A 102 -27.64 26.14 19.42
N CYS A 103 -27.62 26.45 18.11
CA CYS A 103 -28.12 27.73 17.56
C CYS A 103 -29.38 27.62 16.67
N ASN A 104 -29.85 26.41 16.36
CA ASN A 104 -30.95 26.12 15.43
C ASN A 104 -30.74 26.59 13.96
N GLU A 105 -29.53 27.01 13.57
CA GLU A 105 -29.22 27.28 12.16
C GLU A 105 -29.20 25.99 11.33
N VAL A 106 -29.61 26.09 10.07
CA VAL A 106 -29.70 24.95 9.14
C VAL A 106 -28.31 24.54 8.68
N ILE A 107 -27.94 23.28 8.88
CA ILE A 107 -26.62 22.72 8.56
C ILE A 107 -26.69 21.85 7.30
N THR A 108 -27.71 21.00 7.22
CA THR A 108 -27.85 20.04 6.11
C THR A 108 -29.29 20.05 5.61
N THR A 109 -29.50 20.18 4.31
CA THR A 109 -30.81 20.11 3.65
C THR A 109 -30.94 18.86 2.80
N ALA A 110 -32.16 18.35 2.61
CA ALA A 110 -32.45 17.28 1.67
C ALA A 110 -33.90 17.34 1.19
N ILE A 111 -34.15 16.84 -0.02
CA ILE A 111 -35.49 16.70 -0.59
C ILE A 111 -36.21 15.47 -0.02
N VAL A 112 -37.54 15.55 0.02
CA VAL A 112 -38.44 14.42 0.25
C VAL A 112 -39.16 14.14 -1.05
N GLN A 113 -39.03 12.91 -1.57
CA GLN A 113 -39.61 12.52 -2.85
C GLN A 113 -41.14 12.60 -2.84
N TYR A 114 -41.73 12.75 -4.03
CA TYR A 114 -43.18 12.80 -4.22
C TYR A 114 -43.90 11.62 -3.55
N LYS A 115 -45.13 11.85 -3.09
CA LYS A 115 -46.04 10.77 -2.67
C LYS A 115 -46.70 10.15 -3.91
N ASP A 116 -47.00 8.86 -3.87
CA ASP A 116 -47.75 8.21 -4.96
C ASP A 116 -49.16 8.81 -5.10
N HIS A 117 -49.68 8.89 -6.33
CA HIS A 117 -51.06 9.35 -6.56
C HIS A 117 -52.06 8.35 -5.96
N THR A 118 -53.00 8.84 -5.14
CA THR A 118 -54.08 8.02 -4.57
C THR A 118 -55.28 8.00 -5.51
N GLU A 119 -55.65 6.83 -6.04
CA GLU A 119 -56.74 6.69 -7.02
C GLU A 119 -58.12 7.13 -6.49
N LEU A 120 -58.81 7.96 -7.27
CA LEU A 120 -60.24 8.27 -7.17
C LEU A 120 -60.92 7.88 -8.49
N ARG A 121 -61.82 6.90 -8.44
CA ARG A 121 -62.55 6.40 -9.61
C ARG A 121 -63.87 7.17 -9.78
N ILE A 122 -64.08 7.69 -10.98
CA ILE A 122 -65.26 8.50 -11.33
C ILE A 122 -66.03 7.75 -12.42
N TYR A 123 -67.28 7.38 -12.13
CA TYR A 123 -68.12 6.64 -13.06
C TYR A 123 -68.53 7.51 -14.25
N GLY A 124 -68.45 6.94 -15.45
CA GLY A 124 -68.79 7.60 -16.71
C GLY A 124 -70.28 7.91 -16.89
N ILE A 125 -70.58 8.72 -17.91
CA ILE A 125 -71.93 9.17 -18.26
C ILE A 125 -72.33 8.47 -19.58
N PRO A 126 -73.49 7.79 -19.67
CA PRO A 126 -73.91 7.17 -20.94
C PRO A 126 -74.30 8.25 -21.98
N PRO A 127 -74.00 8.03 -23.28
CA PRO A 127 -74.39 8.96 -24.34
C PRO A 127 -75.91 9.01 -24.55
N THR A 128 -76.37 10.07 -25.22
CA THR A 128 -77.74 10.24 -25.69
C THR A 128 -77.79 10.26 -27.22
N CYS A 129 -78.88 10.72 -27.85
CA CYS A 129 -78.94 10.89 -29.32
C CYS A 129 -78.23 12.16 -29.79
N GLU A 130 -78.04 13.15 -28.91
CA GLU A 130 -77.55 14.50 -29.25
C GLU A 130 -76.29 14.92 -28.48
N GLU A 131 -76.09 14.38 -27.27
CA GLU A 131 -74.93 14.63 -26.43
C GLU A 131 -74.08 13.37 -26.23
N ASP A 132 -72.76 13.52 -26.35
CA ASP A 132 -71.75 12.49 -26.10
C ASP A 132 -71.74 12.04 -24.63
N GLY A 133 -71.37 10.78 -24.41
CA GLY A 133 -71.08 10.19 -23.11
C GLY A 133 -69.57 10.13 -22.83
N LEU A 134 -69.23 9.60 -21.66
CA LEU A 134 -67.86 9.44 -21.16
C LEU A 134 -67.69 8.03 -20.54
N THR A 135 -66.54 7.39 -20.74
CA THR A 135 -66.19 6.15 -20.01
C THR A 135 -65.83 6.44 -18.54
N LEU A 136 -65.60 5.38 -17.75
CA LEU A 136 -65.10 5.53 -16.37
C LEU A 136 -63.66 6.04 -16.42
N CYS A 137 -63.37 7.09 -15.65
CA CYS A 137 -62.04 7.66 -15.52
C CYS A 137 -61.48 7.51 -14.09
N ILE A 138 -60.18 7.71 -13.96
CA ILE A 138 -59.46 7.68 -12.68
C ILE A 138 -58.66 8.97 -12.56
N SER A 139 -58.79 9.64 -11.42
CA SER A 139 -58.03 10.85 -11.08
C SER A 139 -57.30 10.64 -9.75
N CYS A 140 -56.36 11.52 -9.40
CA CYS A 140 -55.82 11.55 -8.04
C CYS A 140 -56.82 12.22 -7.08
N SER A 141 -57.10 11.61 -5.93
CA SER A 141 -57.97 12.19 -4.89
C SER A 141 -57.41 13.48 -4.28
N GLU A 142 -56.10 13.70 -4.31
CA GLU A 142 -55.44 14.87 -3.70
C GLU A 142 -55.18 16.00 -4.70
N CYS A 143 -54.64 15.71 -5.88
CA CYS A 143 -54.23 16.72 -6.86
C CYS A 143 -55.10 16.78 -8.13
N HIS A 144 -56.08 15.88 -8.26
CA HIS A 144 -57.04 15.78 -9.36
C HIS A 144 -56.46 15.60 -10.78
N THR A 145 -55.14 15.38 -10.90
CA THR A 145 -54.50 14.88 -12.12
C THR A 145 -55.19 13.61 -12.60
N MET A 146 -55.50 13.54 -13.89
CA MET A 146 -56.08 12.35 -14.51
C MET A 146 -55.02 11.25 -14.62
N LEU A 147 -55.31 10.09 -14.06
CA LEU A 147 -54.48 8.88 -14.09
C LEU A 147 -54.94 7.93 -15.20
N VAL A 148 -56.24 7.97 -15.53
CA VAL A 148 -56.86 7.39 -16.72
C VAL A 148 -57.93 8.39 -17.17
N GLU A 149 -57.76 8.98 -18.35
CA GLU A 149 -58.75 9.90 -18.94
C GLU A 149 -60.01 9.16 -19.40
N PRO A 150 -61.20 9.79 -19.41
CA PRO A 150 -62.40 9.20 -19.99
C PRO A 150 -62.35 9.30 -21.51
N ASP A 151 -62.55 8.18 -22.19
CA ASP A 151 -62.89 8.19 -23.62
C ASP A 151 -64.25 8.84 -23.80
N VAL A 152 -64.36 9.72 -24.80
CA VAL A 152 -65.65 10.23 -25.26
C VAL A 152 -66.36 9.12 -26.02
N ILE A 153 -67.51 8.69 -25.50
CA ILE A 153 -68.43 7.77 -26.18
C ILE A 153 -69.34 8.66 -27.04
N PRO A 154 -69.26 8.62 -28.38
CA PRO A 154 -70.07 9.52 -29.20
C PRO A 154 -71.57 9.36 -28.93
N ALA A 155 -72.32 10.45 -29.08
CA ALA A 155 -73.77 10.43 -29.16
C ALA A 155 -74.21 9.35 -30.16
N PHE A 156 -75.28 8.62 -29.86
CA PHE A 156 -75.82 7.58 -30.74
C PHE A 156 -76.26 8.14 -32.11
N GLY A 157 -76.41 9.46 -32.20
CA GLY A 157 -77.06 10.14 -33.32
C GLY A 157 -78.56 9.88 -33.33
N HIS A 158 -79.27 10.61 -34.18
CA HIS A 158 -80.67 10.29 -34.47
C HIS A 158 -80.75 9.24 -35.57
N ASN A 159 -81.07 8.00 -35.19
CA ASN A 159 -81.37 6.92 -36.15
C ASN A 159 -82.80 7.07 -36.67
N TYR A 160 -83.00 8.04 -37.57
CA TYR A 160 -84.27 8.36 -38.21
C TYR A 160 -84.66 7.31 -39.25
N LEU A 161 -85.67 6.48 -38.95
CA LEU A 161 -86.29 5.56 -39.90
C LEU A 161 -87.66 6.09 -40.35
N ILE A 162 -88.14 5.68 -41.52
CA ILE A 162 -89.46 6.12 -42.02
C ILE A 162 -90.59 5.64 -41.10
N ASP A 163 -91.45 6.57 -40.68
CA ASP A 163 -92.70 6.31 -39.94
C ASP A 163 -93.82 6.17 -40.98
N GLU A 164 -94.06 4.94 -41.44
CA GLU A 164 -95.05 4.64 -42.50
C GLU A 164 -96.49 4.99 -42.08
N GLU A 165 -96.84 4.94 -40.79
CA GLU A 165 -98.18 5.34 -40.31
C GLU A 165 -98.37 6.88 -40.35
N SER A 166 -97.28 7.64 -40.24
CA SER A 166 -97.29 9.11 -40.30
C SER A 166 -97.07 9.67 -41.71
N SER A 167 -96.58 8.85 -42.65
CA SER A 167 -96.20 9.25 -44.01
C SER A 167 -97.39 9.27 -44.99
N THR A 168 -97.25 10.01 -46.10
CA THR A 168 -98.28 10.21 -47.13
C THR A 168 -97.68 10.26 -48.55
N GLU A 169 -98.52 10.22 -49.59
CA GLU A 169 -98.11 10.37 -51.00
C GLU A 169 -97.36 11.68 -51.31
N LEU A 170 -97.49 12.71 -50.45
CA LEU A 170 -96.87 14.03 -50.63
C LEU A 170 -95.75 14.34 -49.63
N VAL A 171 -95.69 13.63 -48.50
CA VAL A 171 -94.74 13.90 -47.40
C VAL A 171 -94.30 12.60 -46.75
N LEU A 172 -92.99 12.35 -46.68
CA LEU A 172 -92.40 11.26 -45.92
C LEU A 172 -92.00 11.77 -44.52
N VAL A 173 -92.41 11.07 -43.47
CA VAL A 173 -92.06 11.38 -42.09
C VAL A 173 -90.99 10.40 -41.63
N TYR A 174 -89.89 10.92 -41.10
CA TYR A 174 -88.78 10.13 -40.56
C TYR A 174 -88.65 10.37 -39.06
N LYS A 175 -88.44 9.30 -38.29
CA LYS A 175 -88.53 9.30 -36.83
C LYS A 175 -87.41 8.51 -36.18
N CYS A 176 -86.76 9.13 -35.21
CA CYS A 176 -85.63 8.56 -34.50
C CYS A 176 -86.10 7.45 -33.56
N VAL A 177 -85.69 6.21 -33.81
CA VAL A 177 -86.10 5.04 -33.01
C VAL A 177 -85.56 5.04 -31.57
N LEU A 178 -84.63 5.95 -31.25
CA LEU A 178 -83.97 6.03 -29.94
C LEU A 178 -84.56 7.10 -29.02
N CYS A 179 -84.97 8.26 -29.55
CA CYS A 179 -85.55 9.36 -28.76
C CYS A 179 -87.00 9.71 -29.12
N GLY A 180 -87.50 9.28 -30.28
CA GLY A 180 -88.85 9.57 -30.77
C GLY A 180 -89.03 10.92 -31.48
N ASP A 181 -87.96 11.72 -31.64
CA ASP A 181 -87.97 12.95 -32.46
C ASP A 181 -88.22 12.64 -33.95
N SER A 182 -88.73 13.59 -34.73
CA SER A 182 -89.12 13.36 -36.13
C SER A 182 -89.07 14.61 -37.01
N TYR A 183 -88.70 14.43 -38.28
CA TYR A 183 -88.78 15.45 -39.33
C TYR A 183 -89.57 14.97 -40.56
N GLU A 184 -89.97 15.92 -41.40
CA GLU A 184 -90.77 15.69 -42.61
C GLU A 184 -90.01 16.14 -43.86
N LEU A 185 -90.17 15.42 -44.98
CA LEU A 185 -89.68 15.80 -46.31
C LEU A 185 -90.78 15.66 -47.36
N GLU A 186 -90.80 16.53 -48.37
CA GLU A 186 -91.70 16.37 -49.52
C GLU A 186 -91.36 15.09 -50.30
N ASN A 187 -92.36 14.28 -50.62
CA ASN A 187 -92.17 13.04 -51.39
C ASN A 187 -92.03 13.37 -52.88
N GLU A 188 -90.83 13.76 -53.32
CA GLU A 188 -90.55 14.11 -54.73
C GLU A 188 -90.85 12.97 -55.73
N SER A 189 -90.92 11.71 -55.27
CA SER A 189 -91.31 10.57 -56.11
C SER A 189 -92.83 10.46 -56.36
N GLY A 190 -93.64 11.17 -55.57
CA GLY A 190 -95.11 11.17 -55.65
C GLY A 190 -95.78 9.80 -55.49
N THR A 191 -95.05 8.81 -54.95
CA THR A 191 -95.49 7.41 -54.87
C THR A 191 -95.06 6.84 -53.51
N LEU A 192 -95.94 6.12 -52.82
CA LEU A 192 -95.56 5.31 -51.66
C LEU A 192 -95.14 3.91 -52.11
N CYS A 193 -94.15 3.34 -51.41
CA CYS A 193 -93.62 2.01 -51.72
C CYS A 193 -94.45 0.93 -51.02
N ASP A 194 -95.70 0.73 -51.46
CA ASP A 194 -96.76 -0.13 -50.88
C ASP A 194 -96.38 -1.60 -50.54
N ASN A 195 -95.17 -2.06 -50.85
CA ASN A 195 -94.67 -3.41 -50.57
C ASN A 195 -93.18 -3.44 -50.08
N GLY A 196 -92.62 -2.31 -49.62
CA GLY A 196 -91.29 -2.25 -48.99
C GLY A 196 -90.09 -1.96 -49.90
N HIS A 197 -88.90 -1.82 -49.29
CA HIS A 197 -87.68 -1.28 -49.90
C HIS A 197 -86.69 -2.36 -50.41
N THR A 198 -85.69 -1.96 -51.21
CA THR A 198 -84.60 -2.84 -51.71
C THR A 198 -83.24 -2.16 -51.61
N GLU A 199 -82.37 -2.67 -50.74
CA GLU A 199 -81.07 -2.09 -50.37
C GLU A 199 -80.01 -2.02 -51.47
N SER A 200 -79.09 -1.05 -51.34
CA SER A 200 -77.83 -0.93 -52.08
C SER A 200 -76.65 -1.60 -51.35
N ASP A 201 -75.50 -1.69 -52.02
CA ASP A 201 -74.20 -1.81 -51.35
C ASP A 201 -73.91 -0.58 -50.46
N TRP A 202 -72.94 -0.73 -49.55
CA TRP A 202 -72.47 0.37 -48.69
C TRP A 202 -71.67 1.43 -49.48
N ILE A 203 -72.03 2.69 -49.32
CA ILE A 203 -71.35 3.86 -49.90
C ILE A 203 -70.68 4.64 -48.78
N THR A 204 -69.35 4.80 -48.81
CA THR A 204 -68.62 5.66 -47.86
C THR A 204 -68.94 7.13 -48.13
N THR A 205 -69.45 7.83 -47.12
CA THR A 205 -69.78 9.26 -47.17
C THR A 205 -68.72 10.15 -46.52
N LEU A 206 -67.93 9.61 -45.58
CA LEU A 206 -66.79 10.30 -44.98
C LEU A 206 -65.67 9.29 -44.64
N GLU A 207 -64.44 9.62 -45.04
CA GLU A 207 -63.25 8.84 -44.68
C GLU A 207 -62.79 9.13 -43.24
N ALA A 208 -62.33 8.11 -42.53
CA ALA A 208 -61.88 8.24 -41.15
C ALA A 208 -60.47 8.88 -41.05
N THR A 209 -60.22 9.57 -39.93
CA THR A 209 -58.95 10.24 -39.63
C THR A 209 -58.46 9.86 -38.23
N CYS A 210 -57.29 10.35 -37.79
CA CYS A 210 -56.82 10.15 -36.42
C CYS A 210 -57.48 11.07 -35.38
N THR A 211 -58.46 11.89 -35.78
CA THR A 211 -59.23 12.77 -34.87
C THR A 211 -60.73 12.50 -34.96
N SER A 212 -61.23 12.12 -36.13
CA SER A 212 -62.66 12.00 -36.44
C SER A 212 -62.98 10.64 -37.07
N LEU A 213 -64.13 10.07 -36.68
CA LEU A 213 -64.70 8.86 -37.30
C LEU A 213 -65.09 9.14 -38.77
N GLY A 214 -65.11 8.08 -39.59
CA GLY A 214 -65.73 8.09 -40.90
C GLY A 214 -67.19 7.61 -40.86
N SER A 215 -67.87 7.61 -42.01
CA SER A 215 -69.26 7.15 -42.14
C SER A 215 -69.54 6.51 -43.50
N ALA A 216 -70.51 5.61 -43.53
CA ALA A 216 -71.04 4.99 -44.75
C ALA A 216 -72.54 4.69 -44.60
N HIS A 217 -73.28 4.64 -45.71
CA HIS A 217 -74.72 4.32 -45.73
C HIS A 217 -75.15 3.31 -46.81
N LYS A 218 -76.41 2.89 -46.76
CA LYS A 218 -77.17 2.22 -47.83
C LYS A 218 -78.43 3.01 -48.15
N VAL A 219 -78.88 2.95 -49.40
CA VAL A 219 -80.15 3.56 -49.86
C VAL A 219 -81.06 2.53 -50.53
N CYS A 220 -82.35 2.85 -50.67
CA CYS A 220 -83.29 2.10 -51.47
C CYS A 220 -83.03 2.33 -52.96
N THR A 221 -82.72 1.27 -53.70
CA THR A 221 -82.45 1.31 -55.14
C THR A 221 -83.66 1.66 -56.03
N VAL A 222 -84.83 1.90 -55.44
CA VAL A 222 -86.09 2.21 -56.15
C VAL A 222 -86.64 3.62 -55.82
N CYS A 223 -86.46 4.09 -54.58
CA CYS A 223 -87.01 5.38 -54.12
C CYS A 223 -85.98 6.26 -53.38
N GLU A 224 -84.69 5.88 -53.43
CA GLU A 224 -83.51 6.60 -52.92
C GLU A 224 -83.48 6.93 -51.40
N ALA A 225 -84.55 6.62 -50.66
CA ALA A 225 -84.61 6.69 -49.19
C ALA A 225 -83.43 5.96 -48.53
N GLU A 226 -82.79 6.60 -47.55
CA GLU A 226 -81.68 6.04 -46.76
C GLU A 226 -82.19 4.95 -45.81
N LEU A 227 -81.52 3.79 -45.77
CA LEU A 227 -82.02 2.56 -45.11
C LEU A 227 -81.13 2.08 -43.94
N GLU A 228 -79.83 2.33 -44.01
CA GLU A 228 -78.87 1.90 -42.97
C GLU A 228 -77.65 2.83 -42.99
N ILE A 229 -77.16 3.23 -41.82
CA ILE A 229 -75.95 4.08 -41.67
C ILE A 229 -75.01 3.42 -40.65
N LYS A 230 -73.70 3.52 -40.86
CA LYS A 230 -72.67 3.09 -39.90
C LYS A 230 -71.49 4.07 -39.83
N SER A 231 -70.82 4.09 -38.70
CA SER A 231 -69.53 4.76 -38.51
C SER A 231 -68.35 3.87 -38.94
N LEU A 232 -67.18 4.51 -39.12
CA LEU A 232 -65.89 3.86 -39.37
C LEU A 232 -64.86 4.37 -38.34
N GLU A 233 -64.11 3.44 -37.74
CA GLU A 233 -63.17 3.71 -36.65
C GLU A 233 -62.05 4.69 -36.99
N LYS A 234 -61.55 5.42 -35.99
CA LYS A 234 -60.45 6.39 -36.15
C LYS A 234 -59.14 5.68 -36.53
N LEU A 235 -58.31 6.37 -37.31
CA LEU A 235 -56.95 5.91 -37.62
C LEU A 235 -56.02 6.13 -36.42
N PRO A 236 -55.00 5.27 -36.18
CA PRO A 236 -54.04 5.50 -35.11
C PRO A 236 -53.18 6.76 -35.36
N HIS A 237 -52.74 7.39 -34.27
CA HIS A 237 -51.76 8.48 -34.32
C HIS A 237 -50.41 7.99 -34.90
N THR A 238 -49.58 8.93 -35.35
CA THR A 238 -48.30 8.64 -36.03
C THR A 238 -47.18 9.44 -35.38
N GLU A 239 -46.36 8.77 -34.57
CA GLU A 239 -45.36 9.40 -33.69
C GLU A 239 -44.29 10.23 -34.40
N GLU A 240 -43.91 11.33 -33.76
CA GLU A 240 -42.83 12.26 -34.11
C GLU A 240 -42.14 12.69 -32.81
N VAL A 241 -40.83 12.52 -32.71
CA VAL A 241 -40.05 12.88 -31.51
C VAL A 241 -39.75 14.37 -31.49
N VAL A 242 -40.00 15.02 -30.35
CA VAL A 242 -39.64 16.41 -30.06
C VAL A 242 -38.40 16.41 -29.17
N PRO A 243 -37.22 16.85 -29.66
CA PRO A 243 -35.98 16.79 -28.88
C PRO A 243 -36.01 17.62 -27.59
N GLY A 244 -35.38 17.08 -26.54
CA GLY A 244 -35.12 17.75 -25.28
C GLY A 244 -34.01 18.80 -25.33
N THR A 245 -33.79 19.46 -24.20
CA THR A 245 -32.67 20.39 -23.95
C THR A 245 -31.87 19.90 -22.73
N PRO A 246 -30.53 19.83 -22.81
CA PRO A 246 -29.73 19.48 -21.63
C PRO A 246 -29.80 20.60 -20.58
N ALA A 247 -29.81 20.22 -19.30
CA ALA A 247 -29.72 21.16 -18.19
C ALA A 247 -28.33 21.80 -18.08
N LYS A 248 -28.26 22.97 -17.43
CA LYS A 248 -27.02 23.71 -17.09
C LYS A 248 -27.01 24.07 -15.61
N CYS A 249 -25.95 24.70 -15.10
CA CYS A 249 -25.87 25.10 -13.68
C CYS A 249 -26.99 26.04 -13.22
N GLU A 250 -27.51 26.90 -14.11
CA GLU A 250 -28.49 27.94 -13.77
C GLU A 250 -29.79 27.81 -14.59
N GLU A 251 -29.90 26.78 -15.44
CA GLU A 251 -31.04 26.56 -16.34
C GLU A 251 -31.53 25.10 -16.29
N GLU A 252 -32.84 24.93 -16.08
CA GLU A 252 -33.52 23.64 -16.21
C GLU A 252 -33.47 23.13 -17.67
N GLY A 253 -33.30 21.82 -17.83
CA GLY A 253 -33.42 21.13 -19.12
C GLY A 253 -34.82 20.59 -19.38
N LEU A 254 -34.99 19.90 -20.50
CA LEU A 254 -36.20 19.19 -20.91
C LEU A 254 -35.83 17.80 -21.46
N THR A 255 -36.64 16.79 -21.18
CA THR A 255 -36.54 15.46 -21.81
C THR A 255 -37.10 15.46 -23.23
N ASP A 256 -36.74 14.47 -24.04
CA ASP A 256 -37.44 14.20 -25.31
C ASP A 256 -38.94 13.92 -25.08
N GLY A 257 -39.79 14.53 -25.90
CA GLY A 257 -41.24 14.31 -25.97
C GLY A 257 -41.64 13.61 -27.28
N VAL A 258 -42.92 13.28 -27.43
CA VAL A 258 -43.48 12.67 -28.65
C VAL A 258 -44.85 13.26 -28.94
N LYS A 259 -45.13 13.58 -30.22
CA LYS A 259 -46.43 14.06 -30.70
C LYS A 259 -46.89 13.29 -31.94
N CYS A 260 -48.13 13.50 -32.38
CA CYS A 260 -48.64 12.97 -33.64
C CYS A 260 -48.30 13.92 -34.81
N SER A 261 -47.47 13.46 -35.75
CA SER A 261 -47.11 14.16 -37.01
C SER A 261 -48.27 14.59 -37.93
N LYS A 262 -49.51 14.20 -37.63
CA LYS A 262 -50.71 14.47 -38.45
C LYS A 262 -51.74 15.39 -37.79
N CYS A 263 -51.70 15.54 -36.47
CA CYS A 263 -52.69 16.34 -35.72
C CYS A 263 -52.15 16.96 -34.42
N ASP A 264 -50.83 16.93 -34.22
CA ASP A 264 -50.09 17.49 -33.08
C ASP A 264 -50.51 17.02 -31.67
N TYR A 265 -51.42 16.04 -31.55
CA TYR A 265 -51.75 15.36 -30.29
C TYR A 265 -50.49 14.88 -29.58
N VAL A 266 -50.28 15.27 -28.33
CA VAL A 266 -49.07 14.95 -27.56
C VAL A 266 -49.20 13.54 -26.99
N ILE A 267 -48.30 12.65 -27.43
CA ILE A 267 -48.26 11.23 -27.05
C ILE A 267 -47.35 11.04 -25.82
N LYS A 268 -46.39 11.93 -25.62
CA LYS A 268 -45.53 12.02 -24.43
C LYS A 268 -45.06 13.46 -24.24
N GLU A 269 -45.36 14.07 -23.10
CA GLU A 269 -44.89 15.43 -22.77
C GLU A 269 -43.38 15.49 -22.52
N GLN A 270 -42.79 16.69 -22.66
CA GLN A 270 -41.43 16.97 -22.23
C GLN A 270 -41.43 17.31 -20.75
N THR A 271 -40.76 16.48 -19.93
CA THR A 271 -40.59 16.74 -18.49
C THR A 271 -39.33 17.57 -18.24
N LYS A 272 -39.36 18.40 -17.20
CA LYS A 272 -38.20 19.22 -16.80
C LYS A 272 -37.08 18.36 -16.21
N LEU A 273 -35.85 18.66 -16.61
CA LEU A 273 -34.64 18.22 -15.93
C LEU A 273 -34.20 19.34 -14.97
N PRO A 274 -33.87 19.05 -13.70
CA PRO A 274 -33.36 20.08 -12.79
C PRO A 274 -32.04 20.65 -13.31
N ALA A 275 -31.75 21.90 -12.94
CA ALA A 275 -30.44 22.49 -13.14
C ALA A 275 -29.33 21.65 -12.47
N LEU A 276 -28.13 21.67 -13.04
CA LEU A 276 -26.94 21.05 -12.48
C LEU A 276 -26.42 21.86 -11.28
N GLU A 277 -25.72 21.23 -10.34
CA GLU A 277 -24.97 21.98 -9.32
C GLU A 277 -23.60 22.43 -9.86
N HIS A 278 -23.01 23.46 -9.24
CA HIS A 278 -21.68 23.95 -9.60
C HIS A 278 -20.59 23.03 -9.04
N ASP A 279 -19.81 22.39 -9.91
CA ASP A 279 -18.62 21.61 -9.53
C ASP A 279 -17.37 22.49 -9.53
N TYR A 280 -17.14 23.23 -8.44
CA TYR A 280 -16.01 24.16 -8.34
C TYR A 280 -14.66 23.45 -8.12
N LYS A 281 -13.69 23.68 -9.01
CA LYS A 281 -12.28 23.29 -8.87
C LYS A 281 -11.40 24.51 -8.63
N VAL A 282 -10.27 24.34 -7.95
CA VAL A 282 -9.23 25.38 -7.89
C VAL A 282 -8.64 25.56 -9.28
N THR A 283 -8.63 26.79 -9.77
CA THR A 283 -8.05 27.15 -11.09
C THR A 283 -6.84 28.07 -10.97
N LYS A 284 -6.65 28.73 -9.83
CA LYS A 284 -5.49 29.59 -9.56
C LYS A 284 -5.30 29.83 -8.06
N THR A 285 -4.11 29.54 -7.53
CA THR A 285 -3.67 30.03 -6.23
C THR A 285 -2.82 31.29 -6.42
N VAL A 286 -3.15 32.36 -5.70
CA VAL A 286 -2.29 33.55 -5.51
C VAL A 286 -1.92 33.59 -4.04
N TYR A 287 -0.66 33.30 -3.72
CA TYR A 287 -0.16 33.33 -2.35
C TYR A 287 -0.14 34.77 -1.81
N PRO A 288 -0.34 34.98 -0.49
CA PRO A 288 -0.12 36.29 0.10
C PRO A 288 1.32 36.76 -0.06
N THR A 289 1.52 38.08 -0.04
CA THR A 289 2.85 38.72 -0.04
C THR A 289 2.94 39.72 1.12
N ASN A 290 4.11 40.31 1.36
CA ASN A 290 4.29 41.26 2.47
C ASN A 290 3.43 42.53 2.31
N GLY A 291 2.23 42.51 2.91
CA GLY A 291 1.26 43.61 2.93
C GLY A 291 0.08 43.46 1.97
N GLU A 292 0.00 42.40 1.17
CA GLU A 292 -1.15 42.12 0.28
C GLU A 292 -1.67 40.68 0.49
N ASN A 293 -3.00 40.56 0.68
CA ASN A 293 -3.66 39.27 0.85
C ASN A 293 -3.63 38.46 -0.46
N GLY A 294 -3.45 37.14 -0.31
CA GLY A 294 -3.60 36.19 -1.40
C GLY A 294 -5.07 35.83 -1.66
N TYR A 295 -5.29 34.92 -2.60
CA TYR A 295 -6.60 34.28 -2.81
C TYR A 295 -6.49 32.95 -3.55
N ILE A 296 -7.46 32.06 -3.31
CA ILE A 296 -7.71 30.86 -4.12
C ILE A 296 -8.90 31.15 -5.04
N GLU A 297 -8.69 31.02 -6.34
CA GLU A 297 -9.72 31.14 -7.38
C GLU A 297 -10.33 29.75 -7.64
N TYR A 298 -11.65 29.67 -7.53
CA TYR A 298 -12.43 28.49 -7.81
C TYR A 298 -13.30 28.73 -9.04
N THR A 299 -13.23 27.86 -10.06
CA THR A 299 -14.10 27.92 -11.26
C THR A 299 -14.88 26.61 -11.39
N CYS A 300 -16.14 26.70 -11.81
CA CYS A 300 -16.98 25.53 -12.02
C CYS A 300 -16.56 24.75 -13.26
N SER A 301 -16.47 23.41 -13.18
CA SER A 301 -16.24 22.53 -14.34
C SER A 301 -17.41 22.54 -15.34
N ASN A 302 -18.60 22.91 -14.87
CA ASN A 302 -19.85 22.84 -15.63
C ASN A 302 -20.31 24.21 -16.20
N CYS A 303 -19.67 25.33 -15.81
CA CYS A 303 -19.94 26.68 -16.35
C CYS A 303 -18.81 27.67 -16.00
N ASP A 304 -18.74 28.82 -16.71
CA ASP A 304 -17.69 29.83 -16.49
C ASP A 304 -17.78 30.61 -15.15
N HIS A 305 -18.69 30.23 -14.24
CA HIS A 305 -18.81 30.88 -12.93
C HIS A 305 -17.56 30.60 -12.08
N SER A 306 -16.99 31.67 -11.51
CA SER A 306 -15.87 31.60 -10.58
C SER A 306 -16.10 32.45 -9.32
N TYR A 307 -15.42 32.11 -8.23
CA TYR A 307 -15.35 32.91 -7.01
C TYR A 307 -13.94 32.86 -6.41
N GLN A 308 -13.62 33.80 -5.51
CA GLN A 308 -12.32 33.87 -4.85
C GLN A 308 -12.47 33.75 -3.33
N LYS A 309 -11.69 32.86 -2.72
CA LYS A 309 -11.52 32.76 -1.26
C LYS A 309 -10.25 33.51 -0.87
N VAL A 310 -10.36 34.57 -0.08
CA VAL A 310 -9.20 35.37 0.35
C VAL A 310 -8.30 34.55 1.28
N LEU A 311 -6.98 34.72 1.12
CA LEU A 311 -5.94 34.22 2.01
C LEU A 311 -5.36 35.43 2.76
N GLU A 312 -5.79 35.63 4.00
CA GLU A 312 -5.32 36.75 4.83
C GLU A 312 -3.83 36.57 5.17
N ALA A 313 -3.01 37.59 4.87
CA ALA A 313 -1.61 37.62 5.27
C ALA A 313 -1.49 37.81 6.79
N GLY A 314 -0.59 37.09 7.45
CA GLY A 314 -0.24 37.39 8.84
C GLY A 314 0.42 38.78 8.96
N GLU A 315 0.14 39.53 10.02
CA GLU A 315 0.81 40.82 10.26
C GLU A 315 2.34 40.62 10.30
N GLY A 316 3.04 41.24 9.36
CA GLY A 316 4.49 41.14 9.23
C GLY A 316 5.02 39.88 8.54
N TYR A 317 4.19 39.20 7.73
CA TYR A 317 4.62 38.09 6.87
C TYR A 317 5.74 38.50 5.88
N ASP A 318 6.75 37.64 5.77
CA ASP A 318 7.92 37.73 4.89
C ASP A 318 8.04 36.42 4.09
N GLU A 319 7.68 36.51 2.80
CA GLU A 319 7.74 35.44 1.80
C GLU A 319 9.15 34.89 1.52
N THR A 320 10.21 35.54 2.03
CA THR A 320 11.59 35.07 1.91
C THR A 320 12.04 34.17 3.08
N LEU A 321 11.16 33.96 4.06
CA LEU A 321 11.38 33.14 5.25
C LEU A 321 10.31 32.02 5.35
N PRO A 322 10.63 30.87 5.98
CA PRO A 322 9.65 29.82 6.19
C PRO A 322 8.57 30.22 7.21
N THR A 323 7.38 29.63 7.10
CA THR A 323 6.37 29.72 8.16
C THR A 323 6.82 28.86 9.34
N THR A 324 7.02 29.44 10.52
CA THR A 324 7.56 28.70 11.69
C THR A 324 6.43 28.26 12.62
N ILE A 325 6.36 26.95 12.90
CA ILE A 325 5.35 26.29 13.72
C ILE A 325 6.02 25.72 14.98
N VAL A 326 5.70 26.31 16.13
CA VAL A 326 6.21 25.91 17.44
C VAL A 326 5.22 24.96 18.10
N LEU A 327 5.58 23.68 18.11
CA LEU A 327 4.83 22.60 18.74
C LEU A 327 4.99 22.67 20.27
N SER A 328 3.86 22.57 20.97
CA SER A 328 3.78 22.59 22.43
C SER A 328 2.56 21.78 22.88
N ASN A 329 2.60 21.28 24.13
CA ASN A 329 1.47 20.63 24.78
C ASN A 329 0.40 21.62 25.27
N ASP A 330 0.73 22.92 25.39
CA ASP A 330 -0.17 23.94 25.91
C ASP A 330 -0.86 24.74 24.79
N VAL A 331 -0.07 25.33 23.89
CA VAL A 331 -0.50 26.18 22.77
C VAL A 331 0.53 26.08 21.64
N ILE A 332 0.12 25.58 20.47
CA ILE A 332 0.93 25.64 19.26
C ILE A 332 0.97 27.10 18.78
N ALA A 333 2.17 27.64 18.56
CA ALA A 333 2.35 29.03 18.12
C ALA A 333 2.88 29.07 16.68
N ILE A 334 2.24 29.88 15.83
CA ILE A 334 2.65 30.10 14.44
C ILE A 334 3.27 31.50 14.35
N SER A 335 4.38 31.62 13.61
CA SER A 335 5.00 32.90 13.28
C SER A 335 5.43 32.90 11.81
N ASN A 336 5.45 34.09 11.19
CA ASN A 336 5.57 34.24 9.74
C ASN A 336 4.50 33.45 8.95
N ASN A 337 3.24 33.49 9.39
CA ASN A 337 2.16 32.67 8.82
C ASN A 337 1.78 33.15 7.40
N ASN A 338 1.93 32.26 6.41
CA ASN A 338 1.48 32.46 5.02
C ASN A 338 -0.06 32.34 4.83
N GLY A 339 -0.83 32.23 5.93
CA GLY A 339 -2.28 32.03 5.91
C GLY A 339 -2.72 30.58 5.67
N GLY A 340 -1.78 29.67 5.41
CA GLY A 340 -2.02 28.26 5.09
C GLY A 340 -1.90 27.29 6.27
N VAL A 341 -1.72 27.79 7.50
CA VAL A 341 -1.63 26.96 8.70
C VAL A 341 -2.85 27.18 9.60
N VAL A 342 -3.59 26.09 9.83
CA VAL A 342 -4.72 26.01 10.78
C VAL A 342 -4.31 25.12 11.95
N VAL A 343 -4.76 25.44 13.16
CA VAL A 343 -4.54 24.61 14.36
C VAL A 343 -5.89 24.25 14.97
N ASN A 344 -6.16 22.96 15.10
CA ASN A 344 -7.36 22.41 15.73
C ASN A 344 -6.98 21.61 16.98
N GLY A 345 -6.96 22.27 18.14
CA GLY A 345 -6.50 21.66 19.38
C GLY A 345 -5.01 21.31 19.33
N SER A 346 -4.69 20.01 19.21
CA SER A 346 -3.32 19.51 19.01
C SER A 346 -3.00 19.05 17.58
N GLU A 347 -3.93 19.23 16.63
CA GLU A 347 -3.68 18.99 15.21
C GLU A 347 -3.25 20.28 14.51
N VAL A 348 -2.21 20.18 13.67
CA VAL A 348 -1.76 21.23 12.75
C VAL A 348 -2.16 20.80 11.34
N ILE A 349 -2.84 21.67 10.61
CA ILE A 349 -3.25 21.44 9.21
C ILE A 349 -2.53 22.47 8.33
N ILE A 350 -1.79 21.97 7.33
CA ILE A 350 -1.09 22.78 6.33
C ILE A 350 -1.82 22.65 4.98
N THR A 351 -2.31 23.76 4.44
CA THR A 351 -3.21 23.78 3.27
C THR A 351 -2.72 24.63 2.09
N LEU A 352 -1.44 25.02 2.06
CA LEU A 352 -0.81 25.82 1.01
C LEU A 352 0.63 25.37 0.78
N ALA A 353 1.14 25.51 -0.44
CA ALA A 353 2.57 25.37 -0.72
C ALA A 353 3.43 26.31 0.14
N GLY A 354 4.67 25.91 0.43
CA GLY A 354 5.64 26.72 1.18
C GLY A 354 6.73 25.90 1.89
N GLU A 355 7.71 26.60 2.48
CA GLU A 355 8.66 26.02 3.44
C GLU A 355 8.19 26.29 4.88
N TYR A 356 8.16 25.26 5.71
CA TYR A 356 7.59 25.26 7.06
C TYR A 356 8.63 24.79 8.08
N ASP A 357 9.00 25.63 9.04
CA ASP A 357 9.96 25.32 10.11
C ASP A 357 9.23 24.81 11.36
N LEU A 358 9.24 23.49 11.57
CA LEU A 358 8.68 22.85 12.77
C LEU A 358 9.75 22.74 13.87
N VAL A 359 9.40 23.16 15.09
CA VAL A 359 10.25 23.11 16.29
C VAL A 359 9.42 22.71 17.52
N GLY A 360 10.03 22.09 18.53
CA GLY A 360 9.38 21.83 19.82
C GLY A 360 8.73 20.45 19.92
N GLU A 361 7.86 20.24 20.91
CA GLU A 361 7.26 18.93 21.16
C GLU A 361 5.77 18.94 21.51
N ILE A 362 5.08 17.88 21.07
CA ILE A 362 3.69 17.59 21.40
C ILE A 362 3.53 16.09 21.69
N ASN A 363 2.93 15.77 22.84
CA ASN A 363 2.82 14.39 23.34
C ASN A 363 1.53 13.66 22.92
N GLU A 364 0.56 14.36 22.35
CA GLU A 364 -0.60 13.80 21.62
C GLU A 364 -1.06 14.82 20.55
N GLY A 365 -0.75 14.58 19.27
CA GLY A 365 -1.13 15.45 18.16
C GLY A 365 -0.60 14.99 16.79
N SER A 366 -1.13 15.57 15.72
CA SER A 366 -0.84 15.23 14.32
C SER A 366 -0.48 16.46 13.48
N ILE A 367 0.30 16.24 12.41
CA ILE A 367 0.46 17.19 11.30
C ILE A 367 -0.26 16.62 10.07
N LEU A 368 -1.33 17.28 9.63
CA LEU A 368 -2.03 17.02 8.37
C LEU A 368 -1.51 17.98 7.29
N ILE A 369 -1.25 17.46 6.10
CA ILE A 369 -0.80 18.23 4.94
C ILE A 369 -1.77 17.93 3.79
N ALA A 370 -2.54 18.94 3.39
CA ALA A 370 -3.64 18.82 2.43
C ALA A 370 -3.58 20.01 1.44
N LEU A 371 -2.66 19.91 0.48
CA LEU A 371 -2.35 20.95 -0.51
C LEU A 371 -3.25 20.83 -1.76
N GLY A 372 -3.22 21.83 -2.66
CA GLY A 372 -3.76 21.66 -4.01
C GLY A 372 -3.03 20.57 -4.81
N GLU A 373 -3.70 19.96 -5.79
CA GLU A 373 -3.17 18.79 -6.54
C GLU A 373 -1.83 19.04 -7.25
N GLU A 374 -1.56 20.29 -7.67
CA GLU A 374 -0.32 20.72 -8.33
C GLU A 374 0.65 21.44 -7.36
N GLU A 375 0.38 21.45 -6.06
CA GLU A 375 1.14 22.19 -5.04
C GLU A 375 2.10 21.28 -4.26
N SER A 376 3.16 21.85 -3.66
CA SER A 376 4.19 21.09 -2.94
C SER A 376 4.73 21.87 -1.75
N ALA A 377 5.14 21.18 -0.68
CA ALA A 377 5.57 21.80 0.57
C ALA A 377 6.84 21.18 1.14
N ILE A 378 7.60 21.97 1.90
CA ILE A 378 8.85 21.56 2.55
C ILE A 378 8.71 21.67 4.07
N ILE A 379 8.70 20.52 4.74
CA ILE A 379 8.48 20.40 6.19
C ILE A 379 9.83 20.17 6.88
N ASN A 380 10.37 21.23 7.47
CA ASN A 380 11.66 21.22 8.12
C ASN A 380 11.54 20.80 9.58
N LEU A 381 12.17 19.69 9.95
CA LEU A 381 12.23 19.23 11.33
C LEU A 381 13.50 19.81 11.99
N ARG A 382 13.31 20.62 13.06
CA ARG A 382 14.39 21.36 13.74
C ARG A 382 14.40 21.15 15.26
N GLY A 383 14.45 19.89 15.70
CA GLY A 383 14.29 19.54 17.11
C GLY A 383 12.81 19.31 17.43
N VAL A 384 12.18 18.45 16.63
CA VAL A 384 10.75 18.12 16.69
C VAL A 384 10.55 16.82 17.47
N LYS A 385 9.53 16.77 18.33
CA LYS A 385 8.99 15.51 18.85
C LYS A 385 7.46 15.49 18.77
N ILE A 386 6.91 14.63 17.92
CA ILE A 386 5.48 14.42 17.75
C ILE A 386 5.14 13.01 18.24
N THR A 387 4.08 12.88 19.03
CA THR A 387 3.48 11.60 19.40
C THR A 387 1.98 11.67 19.11
N SER A 388 1.39 10.61 18.57
CA SER A 388 -0.06 10.41 18.59
C SER A 388 -0.43 8.97 18.97
N THR A 389 -1.52 8.80 19.70
CA THR A 389 -2.18 7.51 19.98
C THR A 389 -3.45 7.30 19.15
N THR A 390 -3.87 8.29 18.36
CA THR A 390 -5.17 8.30 17.64
C THR A 390 -5.05 8.46 16.12
N THR A 391 -4.11 9.27 15.64
CA THR A 391 -3.92 9.62 14.23
C THR A 391 -2.52 9.23 13.75
N ASN A 392 -2.22 9.38 12.45
CA ASN A 392 -0.83 9.35 12.00
C ASN A 392 -0.14 10.63 12.50
N PRO A 393 1.01 10.55 13.21
CA PRO A 393 1.78 11.73 13.61
C PRO A 393 2.07 12.73 12.48
N ILE A 394 2.34 12.23 11.26
CA ILE A 394 2.35 13.04 10.03
C ILE A 394 1.52 12.30 8.97
N TYR A 395 0.52 12.98 8.40
CA TYR A 395 -0.28 12.50 7.27
C TYR A 395 -0.27 13.54 6.15
N ILE A 396 0.03 13.09 4.93
CA ILE A 396 -0.05 13.88 3.70
C ILE A 396 -1.18 13.30 2.86
N GLU A 397 -2.27 14.05 2.77
CA GLU A 397 -3.51 13.67 2.10
C GLU A 397 -3.53 14.10 0.63
N SER A 398 -3.02 15.30 0.32
CA SER A 398 -3.03 15.85 -1.04
C SER A 398 -1.87 16.81 -1.32
N GLY A 399 -1.52 16.91 -2.60
CA GLY A 399 -0.35 17.61 -3.14
C GLY A 399 0.18 16.90 -4.39
N ASN A 400 1.19 17.49 -5.01
CA ASN A 400 2.04 16.81 -6.00
C ASN A 400 3.17 16.02 -5.30
N GLU A 401 3.92 16.70 -4.42
CA GLU A 401 5.11 16.18 -3.74
C GLU A 401 5.28 16.86 -2.37
N VAL A 402 5.80 16.15 -1.36
CA VAL A 402 6.12 16.74 -0.05
C VAL A 402 7.52 16.33 0.42
N ASP A 403 8.34 17.33 0.72
CA ASP A 403 9.64 17.18 1.36
C ASP A 403 9.49 17.13 2.89
N ILE A 404 10.13 16.17 3.55
CA ILE A 404 10.39 16.22 5.01
C ILE A 404 11.89 16.33 5.22
N SER A 405 12.34 17.50 5.69
CA SER A 405 13.75 17.85 5.81
C SER A 405 14.23 17.89 7.27
N ALA A 406 14.89 16.83 7.73
CA ALA A 406 15.59 16.84 9.01
C ALA A 406 16.80 17.79 8.92
N LYS A 407 16.73 18.98 9.55
CA LYS A 407 17.82 19.96 9.42
C LYS A 407 19.03 19.58 10.28
N ALA A 408 20.22 20.01 9.86
CA ALA A 408 21.51 19.68 10.48
C ALA A 408 21.55 20.01 12.00
N ASP A 409 22.32 19.22 12.74
CA ASP A 409 22.54 19.38 14.19
C ASP A 409 21.26 19.30 15.06
N THR A 410 20.19 18.67 14.55
CA THR A 410 18.94 18.45 15.28
C THR A 410 18.57 16.97 15.42
N LEU A 411 17.85 16.65 16.49
CA LEU A 411 17.29 15.32 16.78
C LEU A 411 15.76 15.41 16.67
N ASN A 412 15.16 14.56 15.83
CA ASN A 412 13.73 14.62 15.53
C ASN A 412 13.08 13.26 15.76
N TYR A 413 11.87 13.24 16.33
CA TYR A 413 11.22 12.04 16.86
C TYR A 413 9.74 12.00 16.48
N ILE A 414 9.32 10.96 15.76
CA ILE A 414 7.96 10.76 15.28
C ILE A 414 7.43 9.43 15.84
N TYR A 415 6.44 9.50 16.73
CA TYR A 415 5.98 8.36 17.52
C TYR A 415 4.49 8.07 17.33
N ASP A 416 4.18 7.14 16.43
CA ASP A 416 2.85 6.56 16.26
C ASP A 416 2.65 5.44 17.28
N LYS A 417 1.80 5.72 18.27
CA LYS A 417 1.44 4.83 19.38
C LYS A 417 0.01 4.29 19.26
N ARG A 418 -0.60 4.38 18.06
CA ARG A 418 -1.87 3.69 17.80
C ARG A 418 -1.68 2.18 17.91
N THR A 419 -2.68 1.50 18.43
CA THR A 419 -2.72 0.03 18.48
C THR A 419 -3.36 -0.52 17.21
N ALA A 420 -2.72 -1.47 16.53
CA ALA A 420 -3.37 -2.24 15.47
C ALA A 420 -4.59 -3.00 16.03
N THR A 421 -5.80 -2.70 15.54
CA THR A 421 -7.06 -3.31 16.01
C THR A 421 -7.55 -4.45 15.13
N THR A 422 -7.12 -4.53 13.88
CA THR A 422 -7.43 -5.59 12.90
C THR A 422 -6.23 -5.87 12.00
N THR A 423 -6.36 -6.86 11.12
CA THR A 423 -5.41 -7.17 10.03
C THR A 423 -5.33 -6.10 8.95
N ASP A 424 -6.24 -5.13 8.96
CA ASP A 424 -6.50 -4.21 7.83
C ASP A 424 -5.81 -2.86 8.05
N ALA A 425 -4.77 -2.84 8.89
CA ALA A 425 -3.98 -1.65 9.18
C ALA A 425 -3.22 -1.20 7.92
N VAL A 426 -3.37 0.07 7.56
CA VAL A 426 -2.78 0.70 6.36
C VAL A 426 -2.00 1.97 6.71
N GLY A 427 -1.05 2.35 5.86
CA GLY A 427 -0.14 3.49 6.09
C GLY A 427 0.91 3.25 7.20
N GLY A 428 1.47 4.33 7.75
CA GLY A 428 2.53 4.29 8.77
C GLY A 428 2.59 5.54 9.65
N ALA A 429 3.63 5.68 10.47
CA ALA A 429 3.80 6.82 11.38
C ALA A 429 3.99 8.15 10.63
N ILE A 430 4.73 8.12 9.54
CA ILE A 430 4.66 9.11 8.46
C ILE A 430 3.94 8.40 7.31
N TYR A 431 2.83 8.96 6.84
CA TYR A 431 2.05 8.40 5.73
C TYR A 431 1.72 9.45 4.67
N SER A 432 1.87 9.09 3.40
CA SER A 432 1.55 9.97 2.27
C SER A 432 0.68 9.28 1.22
N LEU A 433 -0.22 10.04 0.59
CA LEU A 433 -0.93 9.65 -0.63
C LEU A 433 -0.24 10.16 -1.93
N VAL A 434 0.89 10.88 -1.78
CA VAL A 434 1.62 11.60 -2.83
C VAL A 434 3.13 11.33 -2.74
N ASP A 435 3.92 11.80 -3.71
CA ASP A 435 5.39 11.60 -3.72
C ASP A 435 6.04 12.19 -2.46
N LEU A 436 6.97 11.45 -1.84
CA LEU A 436 7.49 11.74 -0.50
C LEU A 436 9.03 11.71 -0.43
N ASP A 437 9.62 12.83 -0.02
CA ASP A 437 11.07 13.05 -0.06
C ASP A 437 11.67 13.26 1.35
N ILE A 438 12.30 12.23 1.92
CA ILE A 438 12.85 12.22 3.30
C ILE A 438 14.34 12.57 3.28
N LYS A 439 14.71 13.79 3.67
CA LYS A 439 16.06 14.31 3.42
C LYS A 439 16.67 15.20 4.51
N GLY A 440 17.94 15.58 4.34
CA GLY A 440 18.61 16.62 5.13
C GLY A 440 19.41 16.11 6.33
N LYS A 441 20.46 16.85 6.72
CA LYS A 441 21.58 16.35 7.55
C LYS A 441 21.28 16.14 9.05
N GLY A 442 20.03 16.08 9.47
CA GLY A 442 19.62 15.83 10.85
C GLY A 442 19.60 14.34 11.23
N TYR A 443 19.23 14.08 12.48
CA TYR A 443 18.74 12.78 12.93
C TYR A 443 17.20 12.78 12.92
N LEU A 444 16.61 11.70 12.42
CA LEU A 444 15.18 11.44 12.43
C LEU A 444 14.93 10.00 12.92
N GLU A 445 14.15 9.86 13.98
CA GLU A 445 13.65 8.60 14.52
C GLU A 445 12.15 8.50 14.27
N VAL A 446 11.70 7.41 13.65
CA VAL A 446 10.29 7.14 13.37
C VAL A 446 9.93 5.78 13.95
N THR A 447 9.02 5.74 14.93
CA THR A 447 8.48 4.48 15.46
C THR A 447 6.97 4.41 15.26
N SER A 448 6.48 3.29 14.71
CA SER A 448 5.06 2.93 14.74
C SER A 448 4.84 1.69 15.61
N THR A 449 3.73 1.67 16.35
CA THR A 449 3.14 0.44 16.93
C THR A 449 1.90 -0.03 16.16
N TYR A 450 1.59 0.60 15.03
CA TYR A 450 0.36 0.39 14.26
C TYR A 450 0.59 -0.43 13.00
N ASN A 451 1.51 -0.02 12.13
CA ASN A 451 1.71 -0.67 10.83
C ASN A 451 3.10 -0.43 10.26
N ASN A 452 3.25 0.36 9.19
CA ASN A 452 4.55 0.68 8.60
C ASN A 452 5.24 1.84 9.34
N GLY A 453 6.54 2.03 9.12
CA GLY A 453 7.31 3.15 9.67
C GLY A 453 7.08 4.45 8.89
N ILE A 454 7.69 4.54 7.72
CA ILE A 454 7.42 5.58 6.71
C ILE A 454 6.79 4.88 5.50
N ALA A 455 5.63 5.37 5.05
CA ALA A 455 4.90 4.80 3.93
C ALA A 455 4.35 5.87 2.97
N THR A 456 4.36 5.57 1.66
CA THR A 456 3.61 6.33 0.66
C THR A 456 2.93 5.39 -0.36
N THR A 457 1.80 5.83 -0.90
CA THR A 457 1.14 5.18 -2.04
C THR A 457 1.84 5.44 -3.38
N LYS A 458 2.92 6.23 -3.38
CA LYS A 458 3.69 6.70 -4.54
C LYS A 458 5.19 6.41 -4.43
N ASP A 459 6.04 7.30 -4.93
CA ASP A 459 7.50 7.20 -4.86
C ASP A 459 8.03 7.73 -3.50
N LEU A 460 8.97 6.99 -2.91
CA LEU A 460 9.65 7.37 -1.65
C LEU A 460 11.15 7.56 -1.91
N ASN A 461 11.67 8.78 -1.80
CA ASN A 461 13.11 9.04 -1.91
C ASN A 461 13.72 9.39 -0.55
N ILE A 462 14.96 8.96 -0.31
CA ILE A 462 15.67 9.14 0.96
C ILE A 462 17.09 9.65 0.73
N LYS A 463 17.47 10.78 1.34
CA LYS A 463 18.69 11.52 0.97
C LYS A 463 19.39 12.27 2.11
N ASN A 464 20.64 11.88 2.38
CA ASN A 464 21.64 12.66 3.13
C ASN A 464 21.23 13.00 4.58
N LEU A 465 20.63 12.02 5.28
CA LEU A 465 20.22 12.11 6.70
C LEU A 465 20.73 10.93 7.54
N THR A 466 20.61 11.03 8.86
CA THR A 466 20.60 9.85 9.75
C THR A 466 19.16 9.50 10.09
N LEU A 467 18.73 8.28 9.74
CA LEU A 467 17.35 7.83 9.84
C LEU A 467 17.28 6.51 10.60
N GLU A 468 16.55 6.47 11.71
CA GLU A 468 16.18 5.23 12.40
C GLU A 468 14.66 5.02 12.29
N VAL A 469 14.24 3.86 11.80
CA VAL A 469 12.82 3.50 11.64
C VAL A 469 12.53 2.15 12.28
N ASN A 470 11.46 2.08 13.06
CA ASN A 470 11.02 0.89 13.77
C ASN A 470 9.50 0.70 13.60
N ALA A 471 9.08 -0.47 13.12
CA ALA A 471 7.69 -0.75 12.77
C ALA A 471 7.34 -2.23 12.98
N PRO A 472 6.07 -2.58 13.26
CA PRO A 472 5.63 -3.96 13.18
C PRO A 472 5.67 -4.45 11.72
N ASN A 473 4.96 -3.77 10.82
CA ASN A 473 5.02 -4.06 9.39
C ASN A 473 6.25 -3.36 8.76
N ASN A 474 6.22 -3.04 7.47
CA ASN A 474 7.42 -2.59 6.75
C ASN A 474 8.01 -1.30 7.31
N ALA A 475 9.33 -1.24 7.47
CA ALA A 475 9.98 -0.04 8.00
C ALA A 475 9.92 1.12 6.99
N LEU A 476 10.29 0.88 5.74
CA LEU A 476 10.25 1.85 4.64
C LEU A 476 9.47 1.29 3.44
N LYS A 477 8.39 1.98 3.03
CA LYS A 477 7.52 1.53 1.94
C LYS A 477 7.15 2.65 0.97
N GLY A 478 7.51 2.50 -0.30
CA GLY A 478 6.96 3.32 -1.39
C GLY A 478 6.28 2.39 -2.39
N ASN A 479 4.97 2.55 -2.63
CA ASN A 479 4.26 1.60 -3.47
C ASN A 479 4.72 1.65 -4.93
N ASP A 480 4.97 2.85 -5.48
CA ASP A 480 5.39 3.04 -6.88
C ASP A 480 6.91 2.86 -7.05
N SER A 481 7.73 3.36 -6.12
CA SER A 481 9.17 3.05 -6.01
C SER A 481 9.76 3.46 -4.65
N LEU A 482 10.99 3.00 -4.38
CA LEU A 482 11.79 3.40 -3.22
C LEU A 482 13.24 3.67 -3.65
N THR A 483 13.70 4.91 -3.50
CA THR A 483 15.07 5.33 -3.87
C THR A 483 15.85 5.80 -2.65
N ILE A 484 17.00 5.18 -2.37
CA ILE A 484 17.95 5.62 -1.35
C ILE A 484 19.16 6.23 -2.07
N GLU A 485 19.23 7.55 -2.09
CA GLU A 485 20.35 8.28 -2.71
C GLU A 485 21.61 8.26 -1.83
N SER A 486 21.44 8.45 -0.52
CA SER A 486 22.51 8.50 0.48
C SER A 486 21.94 8.60 1.89
N GLY A 487 22.71 8.21 2.90
CA GLY A 487 22.36 8.43 4.31
C GLY A 487 23.06 7.45 5.25
N THR A 488 22.71 7.53 6.53
CA THR A 488 22.92 6.43 7.50
C THR A 488 21.55 5.98 7.97
N ILE A 489 21.09 4.82 7.51
CA ILE A 489 19.72 4.34 7.66
C ILE A 489 19.73 3.07 8.49
N LYS A 490 18.86 2.99 9.50
CA LYS A 490 18.61 1.80 10.31
C LYS A 490 17.13 1.49 10.26
N ALA A 491 16.77 0.43 9.55
CA ALA A 491 15.39 0.01 9.33
C ALA A 491 15.12 -1.27 10.12
N ILE A 492 14.07 -1.26 10.95
CA ILE A 492 13.64 -2.40 11.77
C ILE A 492 12.17 -2.69 11.47
N SER A 493 11.88 -3.88 10.95
CA SER A 493 10.54 -4.47 10.91
C SER A 493 10.48 -5.69 11.84
N SER A 494 9.43 -5.80 12.66
CA SER A 494 9.26 -6.95 13.57
C SER A 494 8.29 -8.02 13.06
N SER A 495 7.55 -7.79 11.98
CA SER A 495 6.60 -8.75 11.37
C SER A 495 6.42 -8.57 9.85
N GLY A 496 7.33 -7.86 9.18
CA GLY A 496 7.36 -7.63 7.73
C GLY A 496 8.78 -7.35 7.22
N ASP A 497 8.88 -6.59 6.12
CA ASP A 497 10.12 -6.36 5.39
C ASP A 497 10.82 -5.05 5.81
N ALA A 498 12.14 -4.93 5.68
CA ALA A 498 12.81 -3.67 6.01
C ALA A 498 12.59 -2.59 4.92
N LEU A 499 12.74 -2.95 3.64
CA LEU A 499 12.45 -2.10 2.47
C LEU A 499 11.42 -2.78 1.55
N LYS A 500 10.32 -2.10 1.19
CA LYS A 500 9.22 -2.70 0.39
C LYS A 500 8.68 -1.80 -0.72
N THR A 501 8.38 -2.38 -1.88
CA THR A 501 7.49 -1.80 -2.93
C THR A 501 6.27 -2.70 -3.21
N GLU A 502 5.28 -2.21 -3.96
CA GLU A 502 3.99 -2.92 -4.15
C GLU A 502 3.52 -2.99 -5.62
N ASN A 503 3.54 -1.87 -6.33
CA ASN A 503 2.95 -1.77 -7.66
C ASN A 503 3.96 -2.18 -8.72
N SER A 504 3.62 -3.13 -9.59
CA SER A 504 4.52 -3.64 -10.64
C SER A 504 4.02 -3.39 -12.07
N ASP A 505 3.06 -2.47 -12.22
CA ASP A 505 2.50 -2.03 -13.49
C ASP A 505 3.29 -0.87 -14.13
N ILE A 506 2.87 -0.48 -15.34
CA ILE A 506 3.34 0.73 -16.00
C ILE A 506 2.40 1.89 -15.63
N SER A 507 2.96 2.90 -14.96
CA SER A 507 2.27 4.14 -14.62
C SER A 507 1.69 4.86 -15.85
N SER A 508 0.70 5.73 -15.63
CA SER A 508 0.11 6.57 -16.70
C SER A 508 1.10 7.49 -17.42
N LYS A 509 2.26 7.78 -16.79
CA LYS A 509 3.38 8.55 -17.37
C LYS A 509 4.31 7.68 -18.25
N GLY A 510 4.14 6.36 -18.26
CA GLY A 510 4.94 5.40 -19.03
C GLY A 510 6.12 4.78 -18.27
N ASN A 511 6.30 5.12 -16.98
CA ASN A 511 7.37 4.59 -16.14
C ASN A 511 6.96 3.25 -15.52
N GLN A 512 7.89 2.29 -15.48
CA GLN A 512 7.76 1.03 -14.73
C GLN A 512 7.81 1.29 -13.22
N ARG A 513 6.90 0.67 -12.48
CA ARG A 513 6.82 0.75 -11.01
C ARG A 513 7.42 -0.48 -10.32
N GLY A 514 7.59 -0.40 -9.00
CA GLY A 514 7.97 -1.52 -8.14
C GLY A 514 9.46 -1.60 -7.85
N ILE A 515 10.22 -0.59 -8.27
CA ILE A 515 11.69 -0.61 -8.25
C ILE A 515 12.23 -0.11 -6.91
N ILE A 516 13.16 -0.87 -6.32
CA ILE A 516 13.98 -0.42 -5.18
C ILE A 516 15.39 -0.09 -5.69
N THR A 517 15.81 1.17 -5.56
CA THR A 517 17.13 1.65 -6.00
C THR A 517 17.97 2.13 -4.82
N ILE A 518 19.19 1.62 -4.67
CA ILE A 518 20.15 2.06 -3.65
C ILE A 518 21.42 2.58 -4.35
N ILE A 519 21.61 3.89 -4.31
CA ILE A 519 22.72 4.57 -4.98
C ILE A 519 23.96 4.62 -4.09
N ASP A 520 23.82 5.07 -2.84
CA ASP A 520 24.88 5.10 -1.84
C ASP A 520 24.31 5.14 -0.40
N GLY A 521 25.19 5.05 0.61
CA GLY A 521 24.84 5.21 2.02
C GLY A 521 25.42 4.13 2.93
N THR A 522 24.99 4.10 4.19
CA THR A 522 25.22 3.00 5.14
C THR A 522 23.87 2.56 5.68
N LEU A 523 23.46 1.33 5.35
CA LEU A 523 22.14 0.78 5.63
C LEU A 523 22.28 -0.44 6.55
N ASP A 524 21.62 -0.40 7.69
CA ASP A 524 21.44 -1.51 8.62
C ASP A 524 19.97 -1.96 8.56
N LEU A 525 19.70 -3.04 7.82
CA LEU A 525 18.36 -3.57 7.55
C LEU A 525 18.10 -4.79 8.46
N TYR A 526 17.07 -4.68 9.29
CA TYR A 526 16.60 -5.71 10.20
C TYR A 526 15.13 -6.02 9.86
N ALA A 527 14.84 -7.25 9.48
CA ALA A 527 13.51 -7.68 9.08
C ALA A 527 13.09 -8.95 9.83
N ALA A 528 11.78 -9.14 9.94
CA ALA A 528 11.22 -10.45 10.28
C ALA A 528 11.11 -11.32 9.02
N CYS A 529 10.58 -10.72 7.96
CA CYS A 529 10.52 -11.27 6.62
C CYS A 529 11.77 -10.84 5.84
N ASP A 530 11.64 -10.25 4.65
CA ASP A 530 12.76 -9.99 3.75
C ASP A 530 13.50 -8.69 4.09
N GLY A 531 14.81 -8.68 3.85
CA GLY A 531 15.63 -7.46 4.01
C GLY A 531 15.26 -6.38 2.97
N ILE A 532 14.99 -6.81 1.74
CA ILE A 532 14.52 -5.98 0.64
C ILE A 532 13.53 -6.82 -0.17
N ASP A 533 12.32 -6.33 -0.38
CA ASP A 533 11.31 -6.94 -1.25
C ASP A 533 10.86 -5.91 -2.31
N ALA A 534 11.28 -6.14 -3.56
CA ALA A 534 10.91 -5.33 -4.70
C ALA A 534 9.87 -6.03 -5.59
N ALA A 535 8.70 -5.41 -5.74
CA ALA A 535 7.62 -5.88 -6.62
C ALA A 535 7.98 -5.89 -8.12
N TYR A 536 9.13 -5.35 -8.51
CA TYR A 536 9.68 -5.48 -9.86
C TYR A 536 11.20 -5.70 -9.84
N ASP A 537 12.00 -4.63 -9.76
CA ASP A 537 13.48 -4.71 -9.81
C ASP A 537 14.12 -4.20 -8.53
N CYS A 538 15.26 -4.79 -8.13
CA CYS A 538 16.16 -4.19 -7.15
C CYS A 538 17.51 -3.81 -7.82
N ILE A 539 17.92 -2.55 -7.68
CA ILE A 539 19.12 -1.99 -8.31
C ILE A 539 20.03 -1.42 -7.23
N ILE A 540 21.28 -1.90 -7.14
CA ILE A 540 22.27 -1.45 -6.16
C ILE A 540 23.53 -0.97 -6.87
N GLU A 541 23.71 0.35 -6.90
CA GLU A 541 24.90 1.00 -7.49
C GLU A 541 26.04 1.15 -6.47
N GLY A 542 25.76 1.21 -5.17
CA GLY A 542 26.74 1.59 -4.16
C GLY A 542 26.32 1.33 -2.70
N GLY A 543 26.93 2.07 -1.78
CA GLY A 543 26.67 1.99 -0.35
C GLY A 543 27.34 0.83 0.40
N THR A 544 27.13 0.80 1.71
CA THR A 544 27.42 -0.34 2.61
C THR A 544 26.09 -0.81 3.19
N ILE A 545 25.70 -2.05 2.90
CA ILE A 545 24.36 -2.57 3.19
C ILE A 545 24.50 -3.84 4.03
N ASN A 546 24.01 -3.82 5.27
CA ASN A 546 24.01 -4.96 6.17
C ASN A 546 22.57 -5.44 6.36
N ILE A 547 22.30 -6.72 6.08
CA ILE A 547 20.96 -7.31 6.08
C ILE A 547 20.90 -8.47 7.06
N TYR A 548 19.87 -8.49 7.91
CA TYR A 548 19.61 -9.52 8.90
C TYR A 548 18.12 -9.84 8.96
N THR A 549 17.71 -11.01 8.47
CA THR A 549 16.32 -11.49 8.61
C THR A 549 16.13 -12.31 9.89
N GLU A 550 14.88 -12.58 10.26
CA GLU A 550 14.41 -13.01 11.60
C GLU A 550 14.83 -12.13 12.79
N LYS A 551 15.66 -11.12 12.59
CA LYS A 551 16.23 -10.34 13.70
C LYS A 551 15.21 -9.32 14.18
N TYR A 552 14.76 -9.51 15.42
CA TYR A 552 13.61 -8.85 16.06
C TYR A 552 12.22 -9.35 15.59
N SER A 553 12.17 -10.49 14.88
CA SER A 553 10.95 -11.14 14.40
C SER A 553 10.00 -11.61 15.50
N THR A 554 8.74 -11.16 15.46
CA THR A 554 7.66 -11.66 16.33
C THR A 554 7.16 -13.06 15.96
N TYR A 555 7.56 -13.58 14.79
CA TYR A 555 7.27 -14.95 14.38
C TYR A 555 8.26 -15.93 15.02
N SER A 556 9.51 -15.50 15.22
CA SER A 556 10.48 -16.21 16.06
C SER A 556 10.03 -16.26 17.53
N GLY A 557 10.44 -17.30 18.26
CA GLY A 557 10.24 -17.37 19.71
C GLY A 557 11.16 -16.45 20.52
N ASP A 558 11.93 -15.60 19.84
CA ASP A 558 13.27 -15.19 20.26
C ASP A 558 13.38 -13.67 20.46
N VAL A 559 12.25 -12.95 20.47
CA VAL A 559 12.19 -11.53 20.85
C VAL A 559 12.43 -11.35 22.35
N THR A 560 13.70 -11.35 22.73
CA THR A 560 14.17 -10.57 23.88
C THR A 560 15.51 -9.95 23.51
N VAL A 561 15.53 -8.63 23.30
CA VAL A 561 16.75 -7.87 22.99
C VAL A 561 17.63 -7.78 24.23
N ASN A 562 18.39 -8.85 24.46
CA ASN A 562 19.54 -8.89 25.35
C ASN A 562 20.73 -9.38 24.54
N SER A 563 21.82 -8.63 24.55
CA SER A 563 23.14 -9.20 24.28
C SER A 563 23.42 -10.23 25.38
N THR A 564 23.20 -11.51 25.08
CA THR A 564 23.25 -12.55 26.10
C THR A 564 24.68 -12.67 26.62
N SER A 565 24.90 -12.21 27.85
CA SER A 565 26.15 -12.40 28.61
C SER A 565 26.34 -13.87 29.04
N THR A 566 25.75 -14.79 28.29
CA THR A 566 25.53 -16.19 28.64
C THR A 566 25.22 -16.98 27.36
N LEU A 567 25.94 -18.07 27.12
CA LEU A 567 25.51 -19.16 26.24
C LEU A 567 25.29 -20.43 27.05
N TYR A 568 24.59 -21.39 26.45
CA TYR A 568 24.43 -22.75 26.95
C TYR A 568 24.89 -23.80 25.93
N LEU A 569 25.30 -24.96 26.43
CA LEU A 569 25.51 -26.17 25.65
C LEU A 569 24.54 -27.23 26.15
N ARG A 570 23.52 -27.57 25.35
CA ARG A 570 22.60 -28.67 25.63
C ARG A 570 23.18 -29.96 25.06
N VAL A 571 23.17 -31.03 25.86
CA VAL A 571 23.69 -32.34 25.43
C VAL A 571 22.54 -33.33 25.33
N SER A 572 22.36 -33.93 24.14
CA SER A 572 21.32 -34.95 23.93
C SER A 572 21.57 -36.18 24.79
N SER A 573 20.52 -36.67 25.46
CA SER A 573 20.55 -37.96 26.17
C SER A 573 20.69 -39.17 25.22
N ARG A 574 20.56 -38.95 23.90
CA ARG A 574 20.73 -39.96 22.84
C ARG A 574 22.09 -39.86 22.12
N ALA A 575 22.91 -38.85 22.41
CA ALA A 575 24.22 -38.71 21.76
C ALA A 575 25.18 -39.80 22.23
N SER A 576 25.55 -40.70 21.31
CA SER A 576 26.61 -41.69 21.52
C SER A 576 27.94 -41.00 21.83
N GLY A 577 28.79 -41.65 22.65
CA GLY A 577 30.07 -41.09 23.12
C GLY A 577 29.97 -40.12 24.31
N LEU A 578 28.90 -39.33 24.43
CA LEU A 578 28.79 -38.28 25.46
C LEU A 578 28.25 -38.74 26.82
N SER A 579 27.73 -39.96 26.93
CA SER A 579 27.10 -40.50 28.15
C SER A 579 28.01 -40.58 29.39
N SER A 580 29.33 -40.47 29.21
CA SER A 580 30.33 -40.46 30.29
C SER A 580 30.98 -39.08 30.54
N ILE A 581 30.61 -38.06 29.76
CA ILE A 581 31.20 -36.72 29.84
C ILE A 581 30.35 -35.81 30.72
N SER A 582 31.03 -35.04 31.58
CA SER A 582 30.45 -34.06 32.52
C SER A 582 31.24 -32.75 32.61
N LYS A 583 32.33 -32.63 31.85
CA LYS A 583 33.22 -31.46 31.79
C LYS A 583 33.13 -30.85 30.41
N TYR A 584 32.79 -29.56 30.34
CA TYR A 584 32.70 -28.82 29.08
C TYR A 584 33.30 -27.40 29.22
N SER A 585 33.86 -26.85 28.15
CA SER A 585 34.38 -25.47 28.11
C SER A 585 34.01 -24.81 26.80
N ALA A 586 33.79 -23.49 26.83
CA ALA A 586 33.76 -22.65 25.66
C ALA A 586 35.11 -21.94 25.52
N MET A 587 35.67 -21.90 24.31
CA MET A 587 36.72 -20.97 23.93
C MET A 587 36.07 -19.88 23.08
N PHE A 588 35.93 -18.70 23.66
CA PHE A 588 35.44 -17.51 22.99
C PHE A 588 36.58 -16.81 22.23
N ILE A 589 36.25 -16.20 21.09
CA ILE A 589 37.21 -15.62 20.16
C ILE A 589 36.65 -14.28 19.64
N SER A 590 37.44 -13.22 19.72
CA SER A 590 37.13 -11.91 19.12
C SER A 590 37.57 -11.85 17.65
N GLU A 591 37.12 -10.83 16.91
CA GLU A 591 37.55 -10.56 15.53
C GLU A 591 39.08 -10.33 15.40
N ASP A 592 39.72 -9.75 16.41
CA ASP A 592 41.18 -9.63 16.49
C ASP A 592 41.89 -10.90 16.99
N ASN A 593 41.20 -12.05 16.95
CA ASN A 593 41.68 -13.40 17.26
C ASN A 593 42.22 -13.59 18.70
N LYS A 594 41.89 -12.72 19.66
CA LYS A 594 42.13 -12.98 21.08
C LYS A 594 41.19 -14.09 21.55
N THR A 595 41.70 -14.99 22.38
CA THR A 595 40.96 -16.17 22.86
C THR A 595 40.79 -16.14 24.38
N THR A 596 39.61 -16.52 24.87
CA THR A 596 39.28 -16.63 26.30
C THR A 596 38.56 -17.94 26.58
N PHE A 597 39.05 -18.72 27.55
CA PHE A 597 38.43 -19.97 27.98
C PHE A 597 37.47 -19.75 29.16
N VAL A 598 36.26 -20.30 29.05
CA VAL A 598 35.22 -20.30 30.09
C VAL A 598 34.76 -21.73 30.32
N ASN A 599 34.67 -22.14 31.59
CA ASN A 599 34.28 -23.50 31.97
C ASN A 599 32.77 -23.58 32.22
N GLY A 600 32.12 -24.58 31.63
CA GLY A 600 30.67 -24.74 31.65
C GLY A 600 30.15 -25.18 33.02
N THR A 601 29.22 -24.40 33.58
CA THR A 601 28.53 -24.70 34.84
C THR A 601 27.25 -25.48 34.53
N TYR A 602 27.08 -26.67 35.13
CA TYR A 602 25.91 -27.51 34.87
C TYR A 602 24.59 -26.88 35.35
N VAL A 603 23.55 -26.93 34.51
CA VAL A 603 22.19 -26.47 34.79
C VAL A 603 21.17 -27.48 34.24
N SER A 604 19.96 -27.49 34.78
CA SER A 604 18.84 -28.28 34.24
C SER A 604 17.54 -27.50 34.26
N ALA A 605 16.80 -27.56 33.15
CA ALA A 605 15.48 -26.97 32.97
C ALA A 605 14.65 -27.92 32.08
N ASN A 606 13.34 -28.00 32.35
CA ASN A 606 12.38 -28.85 31.61
C ASN A 606 12.88 -30.29 31.30
N GLY A 607 13.58 -30.91 32.26
CA GLY A 607 14.15 -32.26 32.13
C GLY A 607 15.38 -32.39 31.19
N LYS A 608 15.76 -31.31 30.50
CA LYS A 608 16.94 -31.23 29.64
C LYS A 608 18.20 -30.92 30.49
N LYS A 609 19.39 -31.26 29.96
CA LYS A 609 20.70 -30.99 30.58
C LYS A 609 21.46 -29.93 29.79
N TYR A 610 21.91 -28.89 30.49
CA TYR A 610 22.62 -27.75 29.93
C TYR A 610 23.94 -27.50 30.67
N TYR A 611 24.88 -26.82 30.03
CA TYR A 611 26.05 -26.22 30.67
C TYR A 611 26.10 -24.74 30.28
N LYS A 612 26.10 -23.84 31.26
CA LYS A 612 26.14 -22.37 31.10
C LYS A 612 27.58 -21.87 30.99
N PHE A 613 27.84 -20.92 30.10
CA PHE A 613 29.10 -20.20 29.95
C PHE A 613 28.80 -18.70 29.90
N ASP A 614 29.43 -17.91 30.77
CA ASP A 614 29.31 -16.44 30.68
C ASP A 614 30.17 -15.92 29.51
N VAL A 615 29.61 -15.04 28.68
CA VAL A 615 30.25 -14.60 27.42
C VAL A 615 31.18 -13.40 27.67
N PRO A 616 32.48 -13.47 27.33
CA PRO A 616 33.37 -12.32 27.40
C PRO A 616 32.99 -11.24 26.38
N SER A 617 32.97 -9.98 26.81
CA SER A 617 32.66 -8.84 25.94
C SER A 617 33.63 -8.76 24.74
N GLY A 618 33.10 -8.48 23.55
CA GLY A 618 33.87 -8.42 22.29
C GLY A 618 34.16 -9.79 21.65
N SER A 619 33.48 -10.87 22.08
CA SER A 619 33.57 -12.18 21.43
C SER A 619 32.60 -12.28 20.26
N SER A 620 33.08 -12.73 19.10
CA SER A 620 32.28 -12.91 17.87
C SER A 620 32.17 -14.38 17.44
N TYR A 621 33.06 -15.25 17.92
CA TYR A 621 33.05 -16.70 17.66
C TYR A 621 33.26 -17.52 18.94
N VAL A 622 32.87 -18.79 18.87
CA VAL A 622 33.01 -19.78 19.95
C VAL A 622 33.43 -21.16 19.42
N LYS A 623 34.18 -21.91 20.25
CA LYS A 623 34.33 -23.37 20.13
C LYS A 623 33.93 -24.04 21.43
N PHE A 624 33.09 -25.06 21.39
CA PHE A 624 32.78 -25.89 22.56
C PHE A 624 33.67 -27.12 22.61
N PHE A 625 34.15 -27.46 23.80
CA PHE A 625 35.03 -28.60 24.09
C PHE A 625 34.40 -29.50 25.14
N ALA A 626 34.54 -30.81 24.97
CA ALA A 626 34.08 -31.87 25.87
C ALA A 626 35.30 -32.67 26.38
N TYR A 627 35.36 -32.97 27.68
CA TYR A 627 36.55 -33.60 28.30
C TYR A 627 36.22 -34.87 29.06
N ASN A 628 36.99 -35.93 28.83
CA ASN A 628 36.88 -37.17 29.60
C ASN A 628 37.32 -36.99 31.07
N SER A 629 37.01 -37.98 31.91
CA SER A 629 37.32 -37.96 33.34
C SER A 629 38.80 -37.68 33.65
N THR A 630 39.71 -38.23 32.83
CA THR A 630 41.17 -38.07 32.91
C THR A 630 41.73 -36.77 32.34
N GLN A 631 40.94 -35.98 31.60
CA GLN A 631 41.39 -34.77 30.93
C GLN A 631 41.15 -33.49 31.77
N THR A 632 41.95 -32.47 31.52
CA THR A 632 41.86 -31.17 32.20
C THR A 632 40.96 -30.23 31.41
N GLN A 633 39.93 -29.71 32.05
CA GLN A 633 38.94 -28.80 31.47
C GLN A 633 39.56 -27.42 31.19
N GLY A 634 39.19 -26.78 30.08
CA GLY A 634 39.73 -25.48 29.66
C GLY A 634 41.04 -25.56 28.85
N GLN A 635 41.21 -26.59 28.02
CA GLN A 635 42.40 -26.80 27.19
C GLN A 635 42.06 -27.08 25.73
N SER A 636 42.61 -26.28 24.81
CA SER A 636 42.45 -26.45 23.35
C SER A 636 43.23 -27.63 22.75
N THR A 637 44.14 -28.25 23.50
CA THR A 637 45.06 -29.29 23.01
C THR A 637 44.84 -30.68 23.63
N SER A 638 43.94 -30.83 24.61
CA SER A 638 43.64 -32.11 25.25
C SER A 638 42.16 -32.24 25.63
N TYR A 639 41.35 -32.60 24.63
CA TYR A 639 39.90 -32.77 24.75
C TYR A 639 39.46 -34.15 24.21
N ALA A 640 38.21 -34.53 24.44
CA ALA A 640 37.61 -35.76 23.93
C ALA A 640 36.86 -35.50 22.61
N TYR A 641 36.09 -34.40 22.57
CA TYR A 641 35.41 -33.91 21.37
C TYR A 641 35.40 -32.37 21.38
N ALA A 642 35.37 -31.73 20.21
CA ALA A 642 35.19 -30.28 20.09
C ALA A 642 34.32 -29.90 18.87
N THR A 643 33.70 -28.72 18.87
CA THR A 643 33.09 -28.15 17.66
C THR A 643 34.16 -27.53 16.76
N ASP A 644 33.79 -27.24 15.51
CA ASP A 644 34.52 -26.26 14.71
C ASP A 644 34.35 -24.85 15.29
N GLN A 645 34.97 -23.85 14.65
CA GLN A 645 34.72 -22.45 14.97
C GLN A 645 33.32 -22.07 14.47
N MET A 646 32.47 -21.62 15.38
CA MET A 646 31.13 -21.18 15.06
C MET A 646 31.03 -19.69 15.41
N THR A 647 30.45 -18.88 14.53
CA THR A 647 30.01 -17.52 14.90
C THR A 647 29.03 -17.63 16.06
N ILE A 648 29.09 -16.70 17.01
CA ILE A 648 28.07 -16.59 18.05
C ILE A 648 26.83 -15.97 17.38
N PRO A 649 25.71 -16.68 17.27
CA PRO A 649 24.49 -16.11 16.67
C PRO A 649 23.90 -15.05 17.62
N ALA A 650 23.25 -14.04 17.05
CA ALA A 650 22.51 -13.04 17.83
C ALA A 650 21.19 -13.61 18.37
N SER A 651 20.60 -14.58 17.65
CA SER A 651 19.25 -15.10 17.88
C SER A 651 19.19 -16.34 18.76
N TYR A 652 20.31 -17.01 19.07
CA TYR A 652 20.33 -18.28 19.80
C TYR A 652 21.32 -18.29 20.97
N ASP A 653 20.84 -18.56 22.18
CA ASP A 653 21.70 -18.69 23.36
C ASP A 653 22.25 -20.11 23.57
N THR A 654 21.73 -21.14 22.89
CA THR A 654 22.02 -22.55 23.18
C THR A 654 22.54 -23.31 21.96
N TYR A 655 23.69 -23.99 22.09
CA TYR A 655 24.09 -25.02 21.11
C TYR A 655 23.62 -26.41 21.56
N TYR A 656 22.79 -27.07 20.75
CA TYR A 656 22.27 -28.41 21.01
C TYR A 656 23.08 -29.49 20.31
N VAL A 657 23.95 -30.15 21.08
CA VAL A 657 24.74 -31.29 20.62
C VAL A 657 23.86 -32.53 20.51
N ASN A 658 23.59 -32.93 19.27
CA ASN A 658 22.82 -34.14 18.95
C ASN A 658 23.70 -35.38 18.78
N SER A 659 25.01 -35.21 18.48
CA SER A 659 25.93 -36.31 18.15
C SER A 659 27.39 -35.97 18.46
N ALA A 660 28.21 -37.02 18.65
CA ALA A 660 29.65 -36.89 18.83
C ALA A 660 30.41 -38.08 18.20
N ALA A 661 31.30 -37.81 17.26
CA ALA A 661 32.03 -38.82 16.50
C ALA A 661 33.40 -38.27 16.05
N SER A 662 34.41 -39.13 15.90
CA SER A 662 35.72 -38.76 15.34
C SER A 662 36.40 -37.54 16.01
N SER A 663 36.22 -37.37 17.33
CA SER A 663 36.67 -36.20 18.11
C SER A 663 35.98 -34.86 17.79
N LYS A 664 34.87 -34.88 17.04
CA LYS A 664 34.00 -33.73 16.76
C LYS A 664 32.69 -33.81 17.56
N LEU A 665 32.20 -32.65 18.01
CA LEU A 665 30.83 -32.43 18.46
C LEU A 665 30.02 -31.87 17.29
N SER A 666 28.81 -32.40 17.07
CA SER A 666 27.88 -31.92 16.03
C SER A 666 26.49 -31.70 16.62
N GLY A 667 25.79 -30.71 16.06
CA GLY A 667 24.56 -30.15 16.62
C GLY A 667 24.10 -28.91 15.86
N SER A 668 22.96 -28.38 16.28
CA SER A 668 22.37 -27.13 15.79
C SER A 668 22.35 -26.09 16.90
N TRP A 669 22.10 -24.82 16.57
CA TRP A 669 21.67 -23.86 17.57
C TRP A 669 20.18 -24.06 17.92
N GLU A 670 19.77 -23.63 19.11
CA GLU A 670 18.40 -23.52 19.62
C GLU A 670 18.38 -22.43 20.71
N ASN A 671 17.21 -22.15 21.30
CA ASN A 671 17.14 -21.33 22.51
C ASN A 671 16.89 -22.13 23.79
N TYR A 672 17.40 -21.59 24.90
CA TYR A 672 17.29 -22.17 26.22
C TYR A 672 15.82 -22.32 26.60
N ASN A 673 15.48 -23.54 27.03
CA ASN A 673 14.16 -23.88 27.58
C ASN A 673 12.96 -23.82 26.59
N SER A 674 13.16 -23.58 25.28
CA SER A 674 12.05 -23.43 24.32
C SER A 674 11.06 -24.61 24.30
N PRO A 675 9.74 -24.33 24.20
CA PRO A 675 8.67 -25.33 24.11
C PRO A 675 8.54 -25.88 22.68
N THR A 676 7.74 -26.94 22.51
CA THR A 676 7.55 -27.62 21.21
C THR A 676 6.28 -27.16 20.49
N GLY A 677 6.43 -26.37 19.42
CA GLY A 677 5.51 -26.25 18.28
C GLY A 677 4.09 -25.74 18.55
N GLY A 678 3.78 -24.53 18.07
CA GLY A 678 2.43 -24.02 17.90
C GLY A 678 2.27 -23.45 16.49
N MET A 679 1.16 -23.75 15.81
CA MET A 679 0.96 -23.41 14.39
C MET A 679 0.58 -21.92 14.22
N GLY A 680 1.16 -21.27 13.21
CA GLY A 680 0.90 -19.86 12.87
C GLY A 680 -0.50 -19.58 12.33
N GLY A 681 -0.87 -18.30 12.30
CA GLY A 681 -2.16 -17.82 11.80
C GLY A 681 -2.23 -17.72 10.26
N PRO A 682 -3.44 -17.56 9.67
CA PRO A 682 -3.62 -17.54 8.22
C PRO A 682 -3.24 -16.18 7.62
N GLY A 683 -2.12 -16.13 6.89
CA GLY A 683 -1.61 -14.88 6.29
C GLY A 683 -0.53 -15.05 5.23
N GLY A 684 -0.43 -16.21 4.58
CA GLY A 684 0.57 -16.47 3.54
C GLY A 684 0.05 -17.49 2.51
N GLY A 685 0.47 -17.34 1.25
CA GLY A 685 0.13 -18.29 0.19
C GLY A 685 0.78 -19.65 0.44
N MET A 686 0.04 -20.74 0.29
CA MET A 686 0.60 -22.09 0.43
C MET A 686 1.52 -22.42 -0.74
N GLY A 687 2.82 -22.26 -0.52
CA GLY A 687 3.87 -22.75 -1.42
C GLY A 687 3.75 -24.27 -1.66
N GLY A 688 4.31 -24.73 -2.78
CA GLY A 688 4.30 -26.14 -3.18
C GLY A 688 5.10 -27.06 -2.25
N PRO A 689 5.08 -28.38 -2.51
CA PRO A 689 5.95 -29.33 -1.80
C PRO A 689 7.42 -28.97 -2.04
N GLN A 690 8.14 -28.65 -0.97
CA GLN A 690 9.53 -28.20 -1.01
C GLN A 690 10.49 -29.34 -1.38
N ASP A 691 11.20 -29.18 -2.49
CA ASP A 691 12.61 -29.52 -2.56
C ASP A 691 13.39 -28.28 -2.03
N GLY A 692 14.37 -28.46 -1.13
CA GLY A 692 15.08 -27.36 -0.43
C GLY A 692 15.41 -27.67 1.05
N ASN A 693 16.08 -26.77 1.78
CA ASN A 693 16.54 -27.10 3.13
C ASN A 693 15.42 -27.05 4.19
N SER A 694 15.22 -28.20 4.85
CA SER A 694 14.36 -28.37 6.04
C SER A 694 14.68 -27.52 7.28
N ASN A 695 15.64 -26.59 7.20
CA ASN A 695 16.01 -25.67 8.30
C ASN A 695 15.60 -24.21 8.04
N LYS A 696 15.04 -23.90 6.86
CA LYS A 696 14.56 -22.54 6.53
C LYS A 696 13.20 -22.21 7.15
N ALA A 697 12.83 -20.93 7.18
CA ALA A 697 11.55 -20.50 7.75
C ALA A 697 10.35 -20.96 6.90
N GLU A 698 9.16 -20.99 7.51
CA GLU A 698 7.88 -21.32 6.84
C GLU A 698 7.31 -20.14 6.00
N TYR A 699 8.00 -19.00 5.98
CA TYR A 699 7.68 -17.77 5.25
C TYR A 699 8.98 -17.14 4.68
N SER A 700 8.82 -16.21 3.75
CA SER A 700 9.95 -15.51 3.12
C SER A 700 10.75 -14.73 4.17
N CYS A 701 12.04 -15.03 4.29
CA CYS A 701 12.99 -14.26 5.11
C CYS A 701 14.35 -14.13 4.39
N LYS A 702 14.26 -13.72 3.13
CA LYS A 702 15.34 -13.60 2.16
C LYS A 702 16.13 -12.31 2.35
N GLY A 703 17.41 -12.32 2.00
CA GLY A 703 18.23 -11.10 2.12
C GLY A 703 17.78 -10.00 1.16
N ILE A 704 17.66 -10.32 -0.13
CA ILE A 704 17.14 -9.44 -1.18
C ILE A 704 16.24 -10.26 -2.11
N LYS A 705 15.00 -9.83 -2.32
CA LYS A 705 14.02 -10.46 -3.22
C LYS A 705 13.54 -9.45 -4.27
N ALA A 706 13.36 -9.90 -5.50
CA ALA A 706 12.65 -9.13 -6.52
C ALA A 706 11.83 -10.03 -7.47
N ASP A 707 10.67 -9.53 -7.91
CA ASP A 707 9.74 -10.28 -8.76
C ASP A 707 10.09 -10.28 -10.25
N ASN A 708 11.09 -9.50 -10.68
CA ASN A 708 11.60 -9.49 -12.06
C ASN A 708 13.12 -9.63 -12.15
N SER A 709 13.90 -8.72 -11.58
CA SER A 709 15.38 -8.80 -11.64
C SER A 709 16.12 -8.10 -10.48
N ILE A 710 17.37 -8.51 -10.26
CA ILE A 710 18.27 -7.89 -9.29
C ILE A 710 19.59 -7.55 -10.00
N LEU A 711 20.01 -6.28 -9.91
CA LEU A 711 21.24 -5.77 -10.50
C LEU A 711 22.14 -5.16 -9.41
N ILE A 712 23.33 -5.74 -9.22
CA ILE A 712 24.34 -5.26 -8.29
C ILE A 712 25.55 -4.76 -9.08
N ASN A 713 25.64 -3.43 -9.24
CA ASN A 713 26.73 -2.75 -9.92
C ASN A 713 27.87 -2.36 -8.97
N GLY A 714 27.60 -2.23 -7.67
CA GLY A 714 28.61 -1.77 -6.71
C GLY A 714 28.27 -2.04 -5.24
N GLY A 715 28.87 -1.25 -4.36
CA GLY A 715 28.67 -1.31 -2.91
C GLY A 715 29.43 -2.42 -2.17
N THR A 716 29.14 -2.54 -0.87
CA THR A 716 29.56 -3.64 0.00
C THR A 716 28.33 -4.16 0.74
N ILE A 717 27.91 -5.37 0.42
CA ILE A 717 26.63 -5.96 0.84
C ILE A 717 26.93 -7.17 1.72
N ASN A 718 26.40 -7.19 2.94
CA ASN A 718 26.60 -8.25 3.93
C ASN A 718 25.24 -8.81 4.34
N ILE A 719 24.94 -10.05 3.98
CA ILE A 719 23.64 -10.69 4.21
C ILE A 719 23.76 -11.80 5.24
N LYS A 720 22.81 -11.84 6.19
CA LYS A 720 22.52 -12.99 7.04
C LYS A 720 21.02 -13.29 6.94
N SER A 721 20.68 -14.40 6.28
CA SER A 721 19.29 -14.79 6.03
C SER A 721 18.99 -16.20 6.53
N HIS A 722 17.74 -16.44 6.92
CA HIS A 722 17.21 -17.77 7.31
C HIS A 722 16.43 -18.48 6.17
N ASP A 723 16.39 -17.84 5.01
CA ASP A 723 15.97 -18.31 3.69
C ASP A 723 16.99 -17.69 2.69
N ASP A 724 16.78 -17.79 1.37
CA ASP A 724 17.80 -17.42 0.36
C ASP A 724 18.49 -16.05 0.57
N GLY A 725 19.80 -16.01 0.34
CA GLY A 725 20.60 -14.78 0.48
C GLY A 725 20.15 -13.69 -0.50
N ILE A 726 19.98 -14.05 -1.78
CA ILE A 726 19.39 -13.19 -2.82
C ILE A 726 18.53 -14.09 -3.72
N HIS A 727 17.31 -13.68 -4.04
CA HIS A 727 16.35 -14.46 -4.82
C HIS A 727 15.64 -13.62 -5.90
N THR A 728 15.42 -14.18 -7.09
CA THR A 728 14.53 -13.60 -8.12
C THR A 728 13.43 -14.57 -8.55
N ASN A 729 12.17 -14.20 -8.34
CA ASN A 729 11.00 -15.05 -8.60
C ASN A 729 10.68 -15.12 -10.10
N SER A 730 10.16 -16.26 -10.59
CA SER A 730 9.55 -16.37 -11.93
C SER A 730 8.05 -16.69 -11.94
N ASP A 731 7.47 -17.04 -10.79
CA ASP A 731 6.08 -17.48 -10.65
C ASP A 731 5.10 -16.33 -10.35
N VAL A 732 5.60 -15.14 -10.05
CA VAL A 732 4.80 -13.93 -9.82
C VAL A 732 4.36 -13.31 -11.15
N LEU A 733 3.05 -13.11 -11.31
CA LEU A 733 2.45 -12.37 -12.42
C LEU A 733 2.47 -10.87 -12.11
N LEU A 734 3.30 -10.14 -12.85
CA LEU A 734 3.52 -8.70 -12.66
C LEU A 734 2.35 -7.87 -13.19
N GLY A 735 2.20 -6.63 -12.70
CA GLY A 735 1.19 -5.66 -13.17
C GLY A 735 1.30 -5.29 -14.66
N THR A 736 2.42 -5.63 -15.32
CA THR A 736 2.57 -5.55 -16.79
C THR A 736 1.80 -6.63 -17.56
N GLY A 737 1.26 -7.65 -16.87
CA GLY A 737 0.60 -8.82 -17.47
C GLY A 737 1.57 -9.94 -17.90
N ASN A 738 2.84 -9.87 -17.50
CA ASN A 738 3.88 -10.86 -17.79
C ASN A 738 4.45 -11.43 -16.48
N TYR A 739 5.05 -12.60 -16.54
CA TYR A 739 5.90 -13.12 -15.46
C TYR A 739 7.29 -12.45 -15.52
N GLY A 740 7.98 -12.39 -14.39
CA GLY A 740 9.34 -11.86 -14.31
C GLY A 740 10.37 -12.63 -15.12
N VAL A 741 11.47 -11.95 -15.50
CA VAL A 741 12.60 -12.61 -16.18
C VAL A 741 13.50 -13.42 -15.24
N ALA A 742 13.30 -13.29 -13.93
CA ALA A 742 14.03 -13.94 -12.86
C ALA A 742 15.56 -13.89 -13.04
N SER A 743 16.10 -12.67 -13.21
CA SER A 743 17.50 -12.47 -13.56
C SER A 743 18.28 -11.77 -12.44
N LEU A 744 19.30 -12.44 -11.90
CA LEU A 744 20.27 -11.89 -10.95
C LEU A 744 21.59 -11.59 -11.67
N THR A 745 22.04 -10.34 -11.67
CA THR A 745 23.32 -9.92 -12.27
C THR A 745 24.18 -9.15 -11.27
N ILE A 746 25.39 -9.65 -11.04
CA ILE A 746 26.44 -9.01 -10.22
C ILE A 746 27.53 -8.51 -11.16
N SER A 747 27.48 -7.21 -11.49
CA SER A 747 28.46 -6.50 -12.32
C SER A 747 29.64 -5.97 -11.49
N GLY A 748 29.46 -5.80 -10.18
CA GLY A 748 30.46 -5.21 -9.28
C GLY A 748 30.17 -5.39 -7.79
N GLY A 749 30.82 -4.57 -6.97
CA GLY A 749 30.68 -4.60 -5.51
C GLY A 749 31.38 -5.75 -4.79
N ASN A 750 31.21 -5.79 -3.47
CA ASN A 750 31.60 -6.91 -2.60
C ASN A 750 30.34 -7.48 -1.93
N VAL A 751 29.91 -8.68 -2.31
CA VAL A 751 28.71 -9.35 -1.77
C VAL A 751 29.14 -10.50 -0.87
N THR A 752 28.83 -10.43 0.42
CA THR A 752 29.09 -11.50 1.40
C THR A 752 27.77 -12.04 1.91
N VAL A 753 27.55 -13.34 1.77
CA VAL A 753 26.32 -14.03 2.19
C VAL A 753 26.62 -15.06 3.27
N TYR A 754 25.76 -15.10 4.28
CA TYR A 754 25.46 -16.27 5.08
C TYR A 754 23.96 -16.55 4.91
N SER A 755 23.61 -17.74 4.46
CA SER A 755 22.24 -18.23 4.35
C SER A 755 22.10 -19.55 5.10
N ASP A 756 20.90 -19.84 5.60
CA ASP A 756 20.52 -21.19 6.03
C ASP A 756 19.79 -21.98 4.91
N ASP A 757 19.31 -21.32 3.84
CA ASP A 757 19.02 -21.96 2.53
C ASP A 757 20.03 -21.48 1.49
N ASP A 758 19.67 -21.09 0.27
CA ASP A 758 20.67 -20.87 -0.79
C ASP A 758 21.48 -19.59 -0.65
N GLY A 759 22.71 -19.61 -1.20
CA GLY A 759 23.59 -18.46 -1.23
C GLY A 759 23.07 -17.36 -2.15
N LEU A 760 22.85 -17.68 -3.42
CA LEU A 760 22.10 -16.86 -4.39
C LEU A 760 21.24 -17.80 -5.26
N HIS A 761 19.96 -17.47 -5.42
CA HIS A 761 18.99 -18.27 -6.17
C HIS A 761 18.38 -17.41 -7.30
N ALA A 762 18.29 -17.92 -8.53
CA ALA A 762 17.62 -17.24 -9.63
C ALA A 762 16.89 -18.21 -10.55
N ASP A 763 15.56 -18.22 -10.50
CA ASP A 763 14.71 -19.08 -11.35
C ASP A 763 15.04 -18.99 -12.85
N GLY A 764 15.50 -17.82 -13.31
CA GLY A 764 15.91 -17.55 -14.68
C GLY A 764 17.42 -17.61 -14.87
N THR A 765 18.10 -16.48 -14.73
CA THR A 765 19.53 -16.36 -15.10
C THR A 765 20.35 -15.70 -14.01
N LEU A 766 21.38 -16.39 -13.53
CA LEU A 766 22.40 -15.86 -12.63
C LEU A 766 23.65 -15.49 -13.45
N THR A 767 24.11 -14.24 -13.35
CA THR A 767 25.35 -13.76 -13.96
C THR A 767 26.26 -13.13 -12.90
N VAL A 768 27.53 -13.55 -12.88
CA VAL A 768 28.63 -12.81 -12.25
C VAL A 768 29.55 -12.28 -13.35
N ASP A 769 29.49 -10.98 -13.61
CA ASP A 769 30.29 -10.26 -14.61
C ASP A 769 31.45 -9.48 -13.96
N GLY A 770 31.37 -9.20 -12.67
CA GLY A 770 32.43 -8.53 -11.91
C GLY A 770 32.30 -8.70 -10.39
N GLY A 771 32.97 -7.82 -9.64
CA GLY A 771 32.91 -7.78 -8.19
C GLY A 771 33.59 -8.95 -7.46
N SER A 772 33.21 -9.13 -6.19
CA SER A 772 33.60 -10.25 -5.34
C SER A 772 32.38 -10.81 -4.62
N VAL A 773 32.12 -12.11 -4.76
CA VAL A 773 31.00 -12.82 -4.12
C VAL A 773 31.56 -13.86 -3.15
N ILE A 774 31.14 -13.81 -1.88
CA ILE A 774 31.61 -14.69 -0.81
C ILE A 774 30.40 -15.30 -0.10
N ILE A 775 30.02 -16.53 -0.48
CA ILE A 775 29.03 -17.34 0.23
C ILE A 775 29.76 -18.13 1.31
N SER A 776 29.56 -17.73 2.57
CA SER A 776 30.24 -18.28 3.74
C SER A 776 29.52 -19.49 4.35
N ASN A 777 28.22 -19.59 4.13
CA ASN A 777 27.34 -20.69 4.46
C ASN A 777 26.08 -20.62 3.58
N SER A 778 25.56 -21.79 3.19
CA SER A 778 24.27 -21.97 2.52
C SER A 778 23.91 -23.46 2.45
N TYR A 779 22.68 -23.78 2.01
CA TYR A 779 22.31 -25.10 1.54
C TYR A 779 23.03 -25.40 0.22
N GLU A 780 22.59 -24.83 -0.91
CA GLU A 780 23.37 -24.76 -2.14
C GLU A 780 24.09 -23.41 -2.29
N GLY A 781 25.19 -23.38 -3.04
CA GLY A 781 25.99 -22.17 -3.25
C GLY A 781 25.29 -21.16 -4.17
N LEU A 782 25.03 -21.59 -5.41
CA LEU A 782 24.40 -20.80 -6.46
C LEU A 782 23.42 -21.70 -7.21
N GLU A 783 22.13 -21.38 -7.14
CA GLU A 783 21.11 -22.07 -7.93
C GLU A 783 20.60 -21.16 -9.06
N GLY A 784 20.37 -21.74 -10.24
CA GLY A 784 19.57 -21.07 -11.25
C GLY A 784 19.45 -21.82 -12.57
N ASN A 785 18.55 -21.40 -13.45
CA ASN A 785 18.31 -22.13 -14.70
C ASN A 785 19.45 -21.97 -15.71
N TYR A 786 20.03 -20.78 -15.81
CA TYR A 786 21.31 -20.54 -16.47
C TYR A 786 22.28 -19.81 -15.55
N ILE A 787 23.52 -20.31 -15.45
CA ILE A 787 24.56 -19.68 -14.62
C ILE A 787 25.75 -19.26 -15.50
N TYR A 788 26.15 -18.00 -15.40
CA TYR A 788 27.25 -17.40 -16.17
C TYR A 788 28.31 -16.76 -15.27
N PHE A 789 29.53 -17.30 -15.33
CA PHE A 789 30.74 -16.68 -14.79
C PHE A 789 31.49 -16.00 -15.93
N LYS A 790 31.48 -14.67 -15.98
CA LYS A 790 32.11 -13.85 -17.03
C LYS A 790 33.27 -13.01 -16.49
N GLY A 791 33.20 -12.56 -15.23
CA GLY A 791 34.26 -11.82 -14.56
C GLY A 791 34.13 -11.80 -13.03
N GLY A 792 35.02 -11.08 -12.36
CA GLY A 792 35.04 -11.00 -10.89
C GLY A 792 35.64 -12.21 -10.18
N THR A 793 35.30 -12.35 -8.90
CA THR A 793 35.77 -13.42 -8.01
C THR A 793 34.60 -14.01 -7.23
N VAL A 794 34.57 -15.33 -7.07
CA VAL A 794 33.50 -16.06 -6.38
C VAL A 794 34.11 -17.09 -5.43
N GLN A 795 33.66 -17.12 -4.19
CA GLN A 795 34.11 -18.06 -3.16
C GLN A 795 32.90 -18.63 -2.42
N ILE A 796 32.73 -19.94 -2.45
CA ILE A 796 31.54 -20.63 -1.93
C ILE A 796 31.91 -21.68 -0.88
N LYS A 797 31.13 -21.75 0.18
CA LYS A 797 31.09 -22.86 1.14
C LYS A 797 29.63 -23.24 1.48
N SER A 798 29.11 -24.21 0.77
CA SER A 798 27.75 -24.76 0.89
C SER A 798 27.71 -26.08 1.67
N SER A 799 26.52 -26.51 2.09
CA SER A 799 26.33 -27.77 2.83
C SER A 799 25.89 -28.94 1.95
N ASP A 800 25.22 -28.65 0.84
CA ASP A 800 25.05 -29.54 -0.31
C ASP A 800 25.87 -28.97 -1.48
N ASP A 801 25.27 -28.63 -2.62
CA ASP A 801 25.98 -28.35 -3.86
C ASP A 801 26.67 -26.96 -3.92
N GLY A 802 27.78 -26.86 -4.65
CA GLY A 802 28.54 -25.62 -4.81
C GLY A 802 27.94 -24.69 -5.87
N ILE A 803 27.41 -25.27 -6.94
CA ILE A 803 26.72 -24.62 -8.06
C ILE A 803 25.73 -25.66 -8.59
N ASN A 804 24.46 -25.28 -8.78
CA ASN A 804 23.42 -26.11 -9.39
C ASN A 804 22.79 -25.34 -10.56
N ALA A 805 22.94 -25.85 -11.79
CA ALA A 805 22.39 -25.22 -12.97
C ALA A 805 21.24 -26.08 -13.57
N LYS A 806 19.98 -25.61 -13.47
CA LYS A 806 18.80 -26.39 -13.94
C LYS A 806 18.84 -26.68 -15.46
N THR A 807 19.50 -25.85 -16.28
CA THR A 807 19.69 -26.10 -17.73
C THR A 807 21.14 -26.05 -18.21
N THR A 808 21.92 -24.98 -17.98
CA THR A 808 23.29 -24.88 -18.56
C THR A 808 24.19 -23.91 -17.79
N LEU A 809 25.46 -24.31 -17.63
CA LEU A 809 26.49 -23.58 -16.88
C LEU A 809 27.63 -23.10 -17.80
N TYR A 810 28.03 -21.83 -17.65
CA TYR A 810 29.02 -21.16 -18.49
C TYR A 810 30.16 -20.54 -17.67
N PHE A 811 31.38 -21.06 -17.85
CA PHE A 811 32.63 -20.47 -17.36
C PHE A 811 33.34 -19.73 -18.50
N HIS A 812 32.97 -18.47 -18.69
CA HIS A 812 33.53 -17.54 -19.68
C HIS A 812 34.59 -16.59 -19.09
N GLY A 813 34.85 -16.68 -17.79
CA GLY A 813 35.84 -15.88 -17.06
C GLY A 813 35.75 -16.14 -15.56
N SER A 814 36.08 -15.14 -14.75
CA SER A 814 36.11 -15.17 -13.28
C SER A 814 37.17 -16.07 -12.64
N ILE A 815 37.39 -15.90 -11.34
CA ILE A 815 38.06 -16.87 -10.46
C ILE A 815 37.00 -17.43 -9.50
N VAL A 816 36.81 -18.75 -9.49
CA VAL A 816 35.77 -19.43 -8.71
C VAL A 816 36.41 -20.46 -7.77
N TYR A 817 36.16 -20.34 -6.47
CA TYR A 817 36.51 -21.31 -5.43
C TYR A 817 35.22 -21.93 -4.87
N LEU A 818 35.18 -23.26 -4.74
CA LEU A 818 34.02 -24.00 -4.25
C LEU A 818 34.46 -25.00 -3.16
N ASP A 819 33.77 -25.02 -2.02
CA ASP A 819 33.96 -25.99 -0.93
C ASP A 819 32.60 -26.55 -0.50
N ALA A 820 32.08 -27.50 -1.30
CA ALA A 820 30.70 -28.01 -1.25
C ALA A 820 30.57 -29.30 -0.45
N GLY A 821 29.49 -29.50 0.30
CA GLY A 821 29.26 -30.74 1.06
C GLY A 821 28.73 -31.89 0.20
N GLY A 822 27.85 -31.54 -0.73
CA GLY A 822 27.35 -32.33 -1.86
C GLY A 822 28.27 -32.16 -3.07
N ASP A 823 27.70 -31.87 -4.24
CA ASP A 823 28.43 -31.78 -5.49
C ASP A 823 29.22 -30.48 -5.66
N GLY A 824 30.44 -30.60 -6.20
CA GLY A 824 31.30 -29.44 -6.41
C GLY A 824 30.75 -28.48 -7.48
N ILE A 825 30.20 -29.04 -8.56
CA ILE A 825 29.60 -28.38 -9.70
C ILE A 825 28.56 -29.36 -10.26
N ASP A 826 27.27 -29.03 -10.19
CA ASP A 826 26.22 -29.71 -10.95
C ASP A 826 25.69 -28.81 -12.08
N SER A 827 25.14 -29.46 -13.11
CA SER A 827 24.44 -28.85 -14.23
C SER A 827 23.57 -29.91 -14.90
N ASN A 828 22.26 -29.82 -14.78
CA ASN A 828 21.32 -30.77 -15.38
C ASN A 828 21.37 -30.80 -16.94
N GLY A 829 22.07 -29.87 -17.59
CA GLY A 829 22.44 -29.92 -19.01
C GLY A 829 23.94 -29.75 -19.29
N ASN A 830 24.30 -28.85 -20.20
CA ASN A 830 25.70 -28.71 -20.66
C ASN A 830 26.54 -27.79 -19.77
N ILE A 831 27.86 -28.02 -19.74
CA ILE A 831 28.84 -27.10 -19.17
C ILE A 831 29.77 -26.59 -20.27
N TYR A 832 29.98 -25.28 -20.35
CA TYR A 832 30.91 -24.66 -21.30
C TYR A 832 32.00 -23.89 -20.57
N MET A 833 33.26 -24.28 -20.74
CA MET A 833 34.40 -23.54 -20.18
C MET A 833 35.32 -23.03 -21.29
N THR A 834 35.38 -21.71 -21.43
CA THR A 834 36.13 -20.99 -22.47
C THR A 834 37.22 -20.06 -21.89
N ALA A 835 37.12 -19.71 -20.61
CA ALA A 835 38.16 -19.01 -19.85
C ALA A 835 37.95 -19.20 -18.34
N GLY A 836 38.63 -18.38 -17.52
CA GLY A 836 38.50 -18.40 -16.06
C GLY A 836 39.36 -19.44 -15.35
N VAL A 837 39.32 -19.41 -14.01
CA VAL A 837 40.00 -20.36 -13.12
C VAL A 837 38.99 -20.92 -12.12
N VAL A 838 38.82 -22.24 -12.09
CA VAL A 838 37.87 -22.92 -11.20
C VAL A 838 38.61 -23.90 -10.30
N LEU A 839 38.46 -23.71 -8.98
CA LEU A 839 39.11 -24.47 -7.91
C LEU A 839 38.03 -25.13 -7.03
N ALA A 840 37.66 -26.37 -7.35
CA ALA A 840 36.54 -27.06 -6.73
C ALA A 840 36.98 -28.17 -5.75
N LEU A 841 36.60 -28.03 -4.48
CA LEU A 841 36.71 -29.02 -3.41
C LEU A 841 35.33 -29.65 -3.18
N GLY A 842 35.04 -30.75 -3.88
CA GLY A 842 33.79 -31.50 -3.76
C GLY A 842 33.74 -32.40 -2.51
N PRO A 843 32.99 -33.51 -2.56
CA PRO A 843 32.61 -34.29 -1.38
C PRO A 843 33.69 -35.28 -0.94
N THR A 844 33.58 -35.72 0.33
CA THR A 844 34.35 -36.87 0.85
C THR A 844 33.63 -38.21 0.68
N ASN A 845 32.34 -38.18 0.36
CA ASN A 845 31.49 -39.36 0.17
C ASN A 845 31.49 -39.77 -1.34
N GLY A 846 31.13 -41.02 -1.66
CA GLY A 846 31.13 -41.54 -3.04
C GLY A 846 29.78 -41.51 -3.76
N GLY A 847 28.74 -40.97 -3.14
CA GLY A 847 27.40 -40.76 -3.71
C GLY A 847 27.24 -39.45 -4.48
N ASN A 848 28.13 -38.49 -4.24
CA ASN A 848 28.23 -37.18 -4.88
C ASN A 848 29.56 -37.05 -5.67
N GLY A 849 29.73 -36.01 -6.48
CA GLY A 849 30.92 -35.70 -7.29
C GLY A 849 31.48 -34.28 -7.11
N VAL A 850 32.59 -33.96 -7.78
CA VAL A 850 33.10 -32.57 -7.92
C VAL A 850 32.53 -31.89 -9.16
N ILE A 851 32.06 -32.72 -10.07
CA ILE A 851 31.54 -32.40 -11.38
C ILE A 851 30.53 -33.51 -11.65
N ASP A 852 29.26 -33.20 -11.67
CA ASP A 852 28.27 -33.95 -12.45
C ASP A 852 27.76 -33.05 -13.59
N TYR A 853 27.13 -33.65 -14.60
CA TYR A 853 26.33 -32.91 -15.57
C TYR A 853 25.37 -33.81 -16.36
N GLY A 854 24.08 -33.72 -16.02
CA GLY A 854 22.96 -34.17 -16.84
C GLY A 854 22.94 -35.66 -17.23
N ASP A 855 22.10 -35.94 -18.23
CA ASP A 855 21.87 -37.28 -18.77
C ASP A 855 22.83 -37.61 -19.95
N ARG A 856 22.74 -38.84 -20.49
CA ARG A 856 23.71 -39.49 -21.40
C ARG A 856 24.05 -38.77 -22.72
N ASN A 857 23.46 -37.62 -23.00
CA ASN A 857 23.78 -36.79 -24.17
C ASN A 857 24.43 -35.43 -23.82
N CYS A 858 24.55 -35.07 -22.53
CA CYS A 858 25.13 -33.80 -22.10
C CYS A 858 26.66 -33.80 -22.18
N THR A 859 27.24 -32.60 -22.31
CA THR A 859 28.68 -32.41 -22.46
C THR A 859 29.21 -31.25 -21.62
N PHE A 860 30.31 -31.50 -20.92
CA PHE A 860 31.20 -30.44 -20.45
C PHE A 860 32.27 -30.20 -21.53
N SER A 861 32.10 -29.13 -22.30
CA SER A 861 33.05 -28.70 -23.34
C SER A 861 34.15 -27.82 -22.73
N PHE A 862 35.36 -28.37 -22.63
CA PHE A 862 36.53 -27.66 -22.08
C PHE A 862 37.42 -27.12 -23.21
N THR A 863 37.42 -25.79 -23.38
CA THR A 863 38.04 -25.06 -24.50
C THR A 863 38.89 -23.86 -24.10
N GLY A 864 39.03 -23.58 -22.80
CA GLY A 864 39.89 -22.53 -22.27
C GLY A 864 39.95 -22.55 -20.74
N GLY A 865 40.85 -21.77 -20.15
CA GLY A 865 40.97 -21.63 -18.69
C GLY A 865 41.71 -22.77 -17.97
N LEU A 866 41.55 -22.78 -16.65
CA LEU A 866 42.17 -23.74 -15.71
C LEU A 866 41.13 -24.31 -14.76
N LEU A 867 41.03 -25.64 -14.68
CA LEU A 867 40.15 -26.37 -13.76
C LEU A 867 40.98 -27.29 -12.86
N LEU A 868 40.91 -27.07 -11.54
CA LEU A 868 41.36 -28.01 -10.51
C LEU A 868 40.11 -28.56 -9.80
N ALA A 869 39.82 -29.84 -10.01
CA ALA A 869 38.74 -30.56 -9.36
C ALA A 869 39.30 -31.59 -8.36
N VAL A 870 38.85 -31.53 -7.12
CA VAL A 870 39.33 -32.33 -5.97
C VAL A 870 38.12 -32.99 -5.31
N GLY A 871 38.13 -34.33 -5.20
CA GLY A 871 36.95 -35.08 -4.79
C GLY A 871 37.19 -36.53 -4.40
N CYS A 872 36.12 -37.22 -4.04
CA CYS A 872 36.10 -38.67 -3.84
C CYS A 872 36.50 -39.48 -5.10
N SER A 873 36.52 -40.81 -4.98
CA SER A 873 36.31 -41.70 -6.14
C SER A 873 34.85 -42.18 -6.13
N GLY A 874 34.02 -41.60 -7.00
CA GLY A 874 32.56 -41.78 -7.01
C GLY A 874 31.96 -41.36 -8.35
N MET A 875 30.83 -40.65 -8.31
CA MET A 875 30.01 -40.27 -9.49
C MET A 875 30.79 -39.46 -10.55
N ASN A 876 31.63 -38.50 -10.12
CA ASN A 876 32.58 -37.69 -10.90
C ASN A 876 32.56 -37.89 -12.44
N ALA A 877 31.83 -37.02 -13.13
CA ALA A 877 31.85 -36.88 -14.58
C ALA A 877 33.24 -36.47 -15.12
N LYS A 878 33.37 -36.40 -16.44
CA LYS A 878 34.68 -36.21 -17.10
C LYS A 878 34.60 -35.23 -18.27
N PRO A 879 35.13 -33.99 -18.11
CA PRO A 879 35.11 -33.00 -19.17
C PRO A 879 35.63 -33.52 -20.51
N THR A 880 34.85 -33.25 -21.56
CA THR A 880 35.19 -33.55 -22.95
C THR A 880 36.17 -32.49 -23.42
N ALA A 881 37.46 -32.82 -23.31
CA ALA A 881 38.56 -31.96 -23.73
C ALA A 881 38.48 -31.64 -25.24
N GLY A 882 38.56 -30.36 -25.59
CA GLY A 882 38.72 -29.92 -26.98
C GLY A 882 39.96 -30.54 -27.63
N THR A 883 39.82 -31.01 -28.87
CA THR A 883 40.84 -31.80 -29.57
C THR A 883 42.16 -31.05 -29.73
N GLY A 884 43.25 -31.67 -29.28
CA GLY A 884 44.64 -31.22 -29.51
C GLY A 884 45.24 -30.25 -28.48
N ASN A 885 44.41 -29.49 -27.74
CA ASN A 885 44.91 -28.34 -26.94
C ASN A 885 44.78 -28.49 -25.41
N THR A 886 44.20 -29.56 -24.87
CA THR A 886 44.08 -29.73 -23.41
C THR A 886 45.27 -30.51 -22.83
N VAL A 887 45.89 -29.98 -21.78
CA VAL A 887 46.91 -30.68 -20.97
C VAL A 887 46.30 -31.06 -19.62
N SER A 888 46.52 -32.30 -19.18
CA SER A 888 45.93 -32.83 -17.94
C SER A 888 46.98 -33.37 -16.98
N ALA A 889 46.77 -33.15 -15.68
CA ALA A 889 47.56 -33.77 -14.62
C ALA A 889 46.66 -34.51 -13.62
N THR A 890 47.15 -35.65 -13.16
CA THR A 890 46.63 -36.43 -12.02
C THR A 890 47.83 -36.84 -11.16
N THR A 891 47.59 -37.26 -9.91
CA THR A 891 48.66 -37.55 -8.95
C THR A 891 48.50 -38.92 -8.28
N PRO A 892 49.59 -39.54 -7.77
CA PRO A 892 49.56 -40.90 -7.22
C PRO A 892 49.08 -41.01 -5.77
N GLY A 893 48.68 -39.91 -5.10
CA GLY A 893 48.36 -39.97 -3.67
C GLY A 893 47.46 -38.85 -3.14
N ALA A 894 46.61 -39.19 -2.17
CA ALA A 894 45.71 -38.27 -1.51
C ALA A 894 46.46 -37.28 -0.60
N PRO A 895 46.11 -35.98 -0.61
CA PRO A 895 46.76 -34.98 0.22
C PRO A 895 46.23 -35.00 1.65
N SER A 896 46.98 -34.41 2.58
CA SER A 896 46.55 -34.24 3.98
C SER A 896 45.77 -32.95 4.18
N ILE A 897 44.79 -32.95 5.09
CA ILE A 897 44.09 -31.71 5.49
C ILE A 897 45.12 -30.70 6.00
N GLY A 898 45.00 -29.44 5.56
CA GLY A 898 45.93 -28.36 5.88
C GLY A 898 47.20 -28.32 5.02
N SER A 899 47.40 -29.28 4.10
CA SER A 899 48.40 -29.14 3.03
C SER A 899 47.84 -28.35 1.84
N TYR A 900 48.71 -27.99 0.89
CA TYR A 900 48.38 -27.15 -0.26
C TYR A 900 48.64 -27.90 -1.57
N LEU A 901 47.66 -27.92 -2.48
CA LEU A 901 47.82 -28.37 -3.86
C LEU A 901 48.35 -27.22 -4.71
N THR A 902 49.63 -27.26 -5.06
CA THR A 902 50.30 -26.26 -5.90
C THR A 902 50.25 -26.69 -7.36
N VAL A 903 49.48 -25.96 -8.18
CA VAL A 903 49.32 -26.19 -9.63
C VAL A 903 50.33 -25.35 -10.40
N THR A 904 51.05 -25.99 -11.30
CA THR A 904 52.18 -25.41 -12.04
C THR A 904 52.01 -25.66 -13.54
N SER A 905 52.02 -24.59 -14.35
CA SER A 905 52.00 -24.66 -15.81
C SER A 905 53.32 -24.12 -16.36
N ASN A 906 53.99 -24.88 -17.23
CA ASN A 906 55.35 -24.60 -17.72
C ASN A 906 56.29 -24.05 -16.62
N GLU A 907 56.45 -24.82 -15.54
CA GLU A 907 57.29 -24.50 -14.36
C GLU A 907 56.87 -23.26 -13.53
N ASN A 908 55.82 -22.53 -13.91
CA ASN A 908 55.29 -21.38 -13.17
C ASN A 908 54.06 -21.76 -12.32
N VAL A 909 54.00 -21.32 -11.06
CA VAL A 909 52.85 -21.56 -10.18
C VAL A 909 51.68 -20.69 -10.61
N VAL A 910 50.60 -21.33 -11.08
CA VAL A 910 49.39 -20.64 -11.60
C VAL A 910 48.24 -20.64 -10.60
N ALA A 911 48.15 -21.65 -9.74
CA ALA A 911 47.16 -21.70 -8.65
C ALA A 911 47.68 -22.50 -7.47
N VAL A 912 47.19 -22.21 -6.27
CA VAL A 912 47.41 -23.00 -5.05
C VAL A 912 46.11 -23.12 -4.29
N LEU A 913 45.74 -24.33 -3.87
CA LEU A 913 44.50 -24.64 -3.18
C LEU A 913 44.77 -25.35 -1.85
N LYS A 914 44.28 -24.80 -0.74
CA LYS A 914 44.36 -25.43 0.59
C LYS A 914 43.39 -26.60 0.68
N VAL A 915 43.87 -27.73 1.20
CA VAL A 915 43.09 -28.95 1.33
C VAL A 915 42.29 -28.91 2.63
N THR A 916 40.99 -28.64 2.55
CA THR A 916 40.07 -28.65 3.69
C THR A 916 39.55 -30.05 4.02
N LYS A 917 39.52 -30.97 3.03
CA LYS A 917 38.92 -32.31 3.10
C LYS A 917 39.94 -33.45 2.90
N SER A 918 39.72 -34.58 3.58
CA SER A 918 40.57 -35.78 3.49
C SER A 918 40.15 -36.75 2.38
N SER A 919 41.02 -37.70 2.06
CA SER A 919 40.75 -38.83 1.15
C SER A 919 40.38 -38.44 -0.29
N GLN A 920 40.91 -37.29 -0.73
CA GLN A 920 40.60 -36.70 -2.03
C GLN A 920 41.54 -37.22 -3.13
N ASN A 921 40.96 -37.68 -4.23
CA ASN A 921 41.59 -37.71 -5.55
C ASN A 921 41.51 -36.31 -6.18
N TYR A 922 42.30 -36.05 -7.23
CA TYR A 922 42.24 -34.77 -7.92
C TYR A 922 42.65 -34.86 -9.39
N ARG A 923 42.09 -33.95 -10.18
CA ARG A 923 42.37 -33.76 -11.60
C ARG A 923 42.61 -32.27 -11.87
N VAL A 924 43.66 -31.98 -12.61
CA VAL A 924 43.87 -30.66 -13.22
C VAL A 924 43.69 -30.78 -14.73
N LEU A 925 42.92 -29.88 -15.32
CA LEU A 925 42.88 -29.61 -16.75
C LEU A 925 43.27 -28.15 -16.96
N ALA A 926 44.24 -27.89 -17.85
CA ALA A 926 44.50 -26.54 -18.35
C ALA A 926 44.48 -26.57 -19.88
N TYR A 927 43.90 -25.53 -20.47
CA TYR A 927 43.84 -25.40 -21.92
C TYR A 927 45.02 -24.58 -22.45
N ASN A 928 45.72 -25.12 -23.45
CA ASN A 928 46.84 -24.46 -24.12
C ASN A 928 46.32 -23.44 -25.15
N ASN A 929 46.46 -22.15 -24.87
CA ASN A 929 46.14 -21.08 -25.82
C ASN A 929 47.14 -19.91 -25.71
N THR A 930 46.88 -18.78 -26.39
CA THR A 930 47.77 -17.61 -26.39
C THR A 930 47.79 -16.82 -25.07
N ALA A 931 46.79 -16.99 -24.20
CA ALA A 931 46.77 -16.37 -22.86
C ALA A 931 47.38 -17.29 -21.80
N TYR A 932 47.14 -18.59 -21.90
CA TYR A 932 47.76 -19.66 -21.10
C TYR A 932 48.54 -20.61 -22.02
N PRO A 933 49.74 -20.22 -22.50
CA PRO A 933 50.58 -21.10 -23.30
C PRO A 933 51.13 -22.21 -22.39
N SER A 934 50.59 -23.42 -22.52
CA SER A 934 50.79 -24.52 -21.58
C SER A 934 51.11 -25.81 -22.34
N THR A 935 52.40 -26.15 -22.46
CA THR A 935 52.83 -27.45 -22.99
C THR A 935 52.90 -28.52 -21.90
N THR A 936 53.00 -28.11 -20.64
CA THR A 936 53.05 -28.97 -19.46
C THR A 936 52.23 -28.40 -18.31
N VAL A 937 51.50 -29.28 -17.62
CA VAL A 937 50.79 -28.99 -16.38
C VAL A 937 51.22 -30.04 -15.36
N SER A 938 51.43 -29.62 -14.12
CA SER A 938 51.68 -30.50 -12.99
C SER A 938 50.97 -29.97 -11.75
N VAL A 939 50.78 -30.84 -10.77
CA VAL A 939 50.25 -30.49 -9.45
C VAL A 939 51.05 -31.24 -8.40
N THR A 940 51.42 -30.53 -7.34
CA THR A 940 52.28 -31.04 -6.25
C THR A 940 51.64 -30.71 -4.90
N THR A 941 51.95 -31.49 -3.87
CA THR A 941 51.50 -31.21 -2.50
C THR A 941 52.63 -30.56 -1.71
N THR A 942 52.37 -29.38 -1.14
CA THR A 942 53.31 -28.61 -0.33
C THR A 942 52.75 -28.39 1.08
N THR A 943 53.64 -28.21 2.06
CA THR A 943 53.27 -28.10 3.49
C THR A 943 53.26 -26.65 4.00
N SER A 944 53.69 -25.68 3.19
CA SER A 944 53.72 -24.26 3.53
C SER A 944 53.79 -23.42 2.27
N VAL A 945 52.82 -22.51 2.07
CA VAL A 945 52.78 -21.56 0.94
C VAL A 945 52.22 -20.22 1.43
N THR A 946 52.66 -19.11 0.84
CA THR A 946 52.01 -17.80 1.02
C THR A 946 50.84 -17.69 0.05
N LEU A 947 49.62 -17.54 0.57
CA LEU A 947 48.40 -17.38 -0.23
C LEU A 947 47.90 -15.93 -0.26
N THR A 948 47.00 -15.61 -1.18
CA THR A 948 46.31 -14.30 -1.26
C THR A 948 45.10 -14.20 -0.33
N ASN A 949 44.46 -15.31 -0.03
CA ASN A 949 43.53 -15.47 1.10
C ASN A 949 43.82 -16.81 1.79
N ASP A 950 43.25 -17.06 2.97
CA ASP A 950 43.58 -18.26 3.76
C ASP A 950 43.13 -19.61 3.15
N LEU A 951 42.58 -19.62 1.93
CA LEU A 951 42.07 -20.80 1.22
C LEU A 951 42.79 -21.06 -0.11
N TYR A 952 43.10 -20.02 -0.90
CA TYR A 952 43.71 -20.18 -2.22
C TYR A 952 44.59 -19.01 -2.68
N TYR A 953 45.34 -19.29 -3.75
CA TYR A 953 46.08 -18.33 -4.58
C TYR A 953 45.82 -18.63 -6.06
N VAL A 954 45.74 -17.59 -6.87
CA VAL A 954 45.74 -17.65 -8.34
C VAL A 954 46.69 -16.57 -8.86
N ALA A 955 47.53 -16.90 -9.84
CA ALA A 955 48.40 -15.93 -10.48
C ALA A 955 47.61 -14.95 -11.36
N LYS A 956 48.07 -13.71 -11.45
CA LYS A 956 47.51 -12.68 -12.35
C LYS A 956 48.14 -12.76 -13.75
#